data_AF-A0A922JKP4-F1
#
_entry.id   AF-A0A922JKP4-F1
#
_cell.length_a   1.000
_cell.length_b   1.000
_cell.length_c   1.000
_cell.angle_alpha   90.00
_cell.angle_beta   90.00
_cell.angle_gamma   90.00
#
_symmetry.space_group_name_H-M   'P 1'
#
loop_
_entity.id
_entity.type
_entity.pdbx_description
1 polymer ?
#
loop_
_entity_poly.entity_id
_entity_poly.type
_entity_poly.pdbx_seq_one_letter_code
_entity_poly.pdbx_strand_id
1 'polypeptide(L)'
;MAARVESSPEDGKAVAFAMDFPLDDSTSFSNSSPRLPRRLRRRLLECRSPPKSTVEEIEAKLRDADLRRQQYYEKLSSKARAKPRSPSRSSSHEDDLGQRLEAKLQAAEQKRLSILAKAQMRLAKLDELRQAAKSGVQMRYEKEREKLGTKVESRVQQAAANRMLMLKAYRQRRATLKERSSQSLLRRMARDSKYKERVRAAIQQKRAAAETKRLGLLEAEKKRARARMLQVRRVAKSVSHQREIERRSMRDKLEDRLQRAKRQRAEYLRQRGRLHGPVPPKWNRLHKQADHLSRKLARCWRCFLRVRKTTLTLAKAYDALKMNKQSVKSLPFEQLALLIESSATLQTVKALLDRFESRLKVSRAISGANHPSFMDNIDHLLKRVASPKRRDTPRTSRRSKDAKKVGFVREAAISPDKLSRYPVRVVLCAYMILGHPDAVFSDQGEREIALAKSAEDVIREFEILIKIVLEGPVQSFDEESDVKLQKCWTFRSQLQAFDKAWCSYLNCFVVWKVKDAQLLEKDLVRAACQLELSMIQTCKLTPGGESVALTHDMKAIQKQVTEDQRLLREKVRHLSGDVGIERMESALSETRSKYFQAKENGSPIESPITQFISPSPPSSSGSPSYVASSDKVSVVGGSVEQPSHVVRTLFKEDHASSTRGFDFSSHRSSLDRQLGSSDENLIPENELIVNEFLHEQRPTFNDSLSATDEDQKNIKVNIKAAMEKAFWDGVMESMKQDDPDYDRVVQLMREVRDEICEMAPQNWKQEIIDAIDLDIFSQVVPSLAAASNYS
;
A
#
# COMPACT_ATOMS: atom_id res chain seq x y z
N MET A 1 -3.48 31.09 -49.72
CA MET A 1 -3.23 30.97 -51.17
C MET A 1 -2.76 29.54 -51.47
N ALA A 2 -3.11 28.98 -52.64
CA ALA A 2 -2.66 27.68 -53.18
C ALA A 2 -2.72 26.47 -52.21
N ALA A 3 -3.87 25.83 -51.98
CA ALA A 3 -4.47 24.81 -52.86
C ALA A 3 -3.70 23.47 -52.95
N ARG A 4 -4.09 22.46 -52.15
CA ARG A 4 -4.40 21.12 -52.67
C ARG A 4 -5.32 20.32 -51.72
N VAL A 5 -6.36 19.75 -52.33
CA VAL A 5 -7.52 19.02 -51.80
C VAL A 5 -7.17 17.81 -50.92
N GLU A 6 -8.05 17.54 -49.94
CA GLU A 6 -8.05 16.41 -49.00
C GLU A 6 -8.61 15.10 -49.60
N SER A 7 -8.40 13.95 -48.94
CA SER A 7 -9.47 13.07 -48.40
C SER A 7 -9.14 11.57 -48.35
N SER A 8 -9.62 10.92 -47.29
CA SER A 8 -9.92 9.49 -47.08
C SER A 8 -10.35 9.32 -45.61
N PRO A 9 -11.13 8.30 -45.19
CA PRO A 9 -11.68 7.17 -45.96
C PRO A 9 -13.19 6.89 -45.76
N GLU A 10 -13.69 5.87 -46.50
CA GLU A 10 -14.76 4.89 -46.20
C GLU A 10 -16.12 5.32 -45.60
N ASP A 11 -17.23 5.01 -46.32
CA ASP A 11 -18.03 3.80 -46.01
C ASP A 11 -19.05 3.42 -47.13
N GLY A 12 -19.45 2.13 -47.21
CA GLY A 12 -20.80 1.71 -47.65
C GLY A 12 -21.16 1.43 -49.14
N LYS A 13 -21.44 0.13 -49.44
CA LYS A 13 -22.34 -0.45 -50.48
C LYS A 13 -21.96 -0.42 -51.99
N ALA A 14 -21.57 -1.63 -52.46
CA ALA A 14 -22.08 -2.39 -53.62
C ALA A 14 -22.36 -1.72 -54.99
N VAL A 15 -21.69 -2.21 -56.04
CA VAL A 15 -22.28 -2.89 -57.24
C VAL A 15 -21.16 -3.33 -58.23
N ALA A 16 -21.38 -4.47 -58.90
CA ALA A 16 -20.69 -4.99 -60.11
C ALA A 16 -19.15 -5.16 -60.13
N PHE A 17 -18.71 -6.42 -60.12
CA PHE A 17 -17.42 -6.82 -60.69
C PHE A 17 -17.53 -6.89 -62.22
N ALA A 18 -16.77 -6.07 -62.94
CA ALA A 18 -16.60 -6.22 -64.39
C ALA A 18 -15.46 -7.20 -64.69
N MET A 19 -15.80 -8.41 -65.11
CA MET A 19 -14.88 -9.42 -65.65
C MET A 19 -15.25 -9.67 -67.11
N ASP A 20 -14.63 -8.90 -68.02
CA ASP A 20 -14.84 -9.08 -69.46
C ASP A 20 -14.08 -10.30 -69.98
N PHE A 21 -14.79 -11.42 -70.07
CA PHE A 21 -14.51 -12.49 -71.02
C PHE A 21 -15.79 -12.76 -71.83
N PRO A 22 -15.69 -13.01 -73.14
CA PRO A 22 -16.83 -12.96 -74.05
C PRO A 22 -17.81 -14.11 -73.79
N LEU A 23 -19.10 -13.79 -73.76
CA LEU A 23 -20.15 -14.82 -73.83
C LEU A 23 -20.16 -15.44 -75.23
N ASP A 24 -20.06 -16.76 -75.25
CA ASP A 24 -20.53 -17.63 -76.32
C ASP A 24 -21.49 -18.60 -75.64
N ASP A 25 -22.75 -18.69 -76.09
CA ASP A 25 -23.48 -19.96 -75.99
C ASP A 25 -24.76 -20.03 -76.84
N SER A 26 -25.09 -21.27 -77.25
CA SER A 26 -26.24 -21.70 -78.07
C SER A 26 -26.32 -21.15 -79.51
N THR A 27 -26.47 -21.91 -80.59
CA THR A 27 -26.52 -23.37 -80.88
C THR A 27 -26.16 -23.55 -82.39
N SER A 28 -25.79 -24.71 -82.96
CA SER A 28 -25.64 -26.09 -82.45
C SER A 28 -24.54 -26.86 -83.23
N PHE A 29 -24.41 -28.16 -82.96
CA PHE A 29 -23.50 -29.11 -83.63
C PHE A 29 -23.69 -29.22 -85.16
N SER A 30 -22.58 -29.24 -85.93
CA SER A 30 -22.25 -30.33 -86.87
C SER A 30 -20.95 -30.08 -87.67
N ASN A 31 -20.37 -31.16 -88.19
CA ASN A 31 -19.04 -31.22 -88.80
C ASN A 31 -18.91 -30.60 -90.20
N SER A 32 -17.67 -30.19 -90.51
CA SER A 32 -17.04 -30.21 -91.86
C SER A 32 -17.75 -29.56 -93.06
N SER A 33 -17.23 -28.41 -93.51
CA SER A 33 -17.27 -28.00 -94.93
C SER A 33 -16.22 -26.92 -95.26
N PRO A 34 -15.84 -26.73 -96.55
CA PRO A 34 -14.48 -26.31 -96.89
C PRO A 34 -14.27 -24.81 -97.13
N ARG A 35 -13.01 -24.38 -96.98
CA ARG A 35 -12.55 -23.03 -97.37
C ARG A 35 -12.83 -22.79 -98.85
N LEU A 36 -13.52 -21.68 -99.16
CA LEU A 36 -13.81 -21.23 -100.52
C LEU A 36 -12.57 -21.29 -101.45
N PRO A 37 -12.67 -21.93 -102.63
CA PRO A 37 -11.58 -21.96 -103.61
C PRO A 37 -11.04 -20.57 -103.94
N ARG A 38 -9.71 -20.42 -104.01
CA ARG A 38 -9.03 -19.12 -104.28
C ARG A 38 -9.58 -18.40 -105.53
N ARG A 39 -10.05 -19.15 -106.54
CA ARG A 39 -10.70 -18.63 -107.75
C ARG A 39 -11.97 -17.81 -107.46
N LEU A 40 -12.79 -18.23 -106.49
CA LEU A 40 -14.02 -17.53 -106.13
C LEU A 40 -13.73 -16.30 -105.27
N ARG A 41 -12.78 -16.37 -104.33
CA ARG A 41 -12.31 -15.18 -103.59
C ARG A 41 -11.73 -14.11 -104.52
N ARG A 42 -10.93 -14.49 -105.53
CA ARG A 42 -10.39 -13.53 -106.50
C ARG A 42 -11.50 -12.89 -107.37
N ARG A 43 -12.48 -13.68 -107.83
CA ARG A 43 -13.65 -13.17 -108.58
C ARG A 43 -14.58 -12.26 -107.78
N LEU A 44 -14.73 -12.45 -106.48
CA LEU A 44 -15.54 -11.58 -105.62
C LEU A 44 -14.83 -10.26 -105.27
N LEU A 45 -13.50 -10.26 -105.23
CA LEU A 45 -12.69 -9.04 -105.09
C LEU A 45 -12.53 -8.28 -106.42
N GLU A 46 -12.56 -8.97 -107.56
CA GLU A 46 -12.62 -8.38 -108.90
C GLU A 46 -14.06 -8.01 -109.29
N CYS A 47 -14.73 -7.19 -108.46
CA CYS A 47 -15.91 -6.41 -108.90
C CYS A 47 -15.48 -5.28 -109.83
N ARG A 48 -14.89 -5.65 -110.98
CA ARG A 48 -14.63 -4.73 -112.09
C ARG A 48 -15.92 -4.61 -112.88
N SER A 49 -16.55 -3.44 -112.85
CA SER A 49 -17.70 -3.14 -113.67
C SER A 49 -17.39 -3.49 -115.14
N PRO A 50 -18.21 -4.29 -115.83
CA PRO A 50 -17.94 -4.61 -117.22
C PRO A 50 -18.09 -3.32 -118.04
N PRO A 51 -17.07 -2.89 -118.81
CA PRO A 51 -17.30 -1.91 -119.86
C PRO A 51 -18.29 -2.52 -120.86
N LYS A 52 -19.23 -1.71 -121.36
CA LYS A 52 -20.23 -2.15 -122.34
C LYS A 52 -19.50 -2.58 -123.62
N SER A 53 -19.30 -3.88 -123.82
CA SER A 53 -18.73 -4.41 -125.05
C SER A 53 -19.60 -4.00 -126.23
N THR A 54 -19.00 -3.30 -127.20
CA THR A 54 -19.66 -2.83 -128.42
C THR A 54 -19.98 -4.00 -129.34
N VAL A 55 -20.95 -3.82 -130.24
CA VAL A 55 -21.39 -4.87 -131.19
C VAL A 55 -20.20 -5.40 -132.01
N GLU A 56 -19.30 -4.51 -132.43
CA GLU A 56 -18.06 -4.83 -133.16
C GLU A 56 -17.14 -5.79 -132.40
N GLU A 57 -17.02 -5.68 -131.06
CA GLU A 57 -16.24 -6.64 -130.27
C GLU A 57 -16.89 -8.03 -130.20
N ILE A 58 -18.22 -8.08 -130.24
CA ILE A 58 -18.97 -9.34 -130.22
C ILE A 58 -18.83 -10.02 -131.58
N GLU A 59 -18.98 -9.26 -132.67
CA GLU A 59 -18.75 -9.75 -134.04
C GLU A 59 -17.31 -10.19 -134.27
N ALA A 60 -16.31 -9.46 -133.74
CA ALA A 60 -14.91 -9.86 -133.79
C ALA A 60 -14.68 -11.20 -133.08
N LYS A 61 -15.26 -11.40 -131.89
CA LYS A 61 -15.19 -12.68 -131.14
C LYS A 61 -15.92 -13.82 -131.84
N LEU A 62 -17.00 -13.53 -132.57
CA LEU A 62 -17.71 -14.52 -133.41
C LEU A 62 -16.86 -14.90 -134.64
N ARG A 63 -16.29 -13.94 -135.37
CA ARG A 63 -15.39 -14.22 -136.50
C ARG A 63 -14.14 -15.01 -136.08
N ASP A 64 -13.57 -14.70 -134.92
CA ASP A 64 -12.46 -15.46 -134.33
C ASP A 64 -12.88 -16.87 -133.87
N ALA A 65 -14.13 -17.07 -133.42
CA ALA A 65 -14.68 -18.39 -133.17
C ALA A 65 -14.90 -19.20 -134.45
N ASP A 66 -15.33 -18.57 -135.55
CA ASP A 66 -15.46 -19.21 -136.85
C ASP A 66 -14.12 -19.53 -137.50
N LEU A 67 -13.11 -18.66 -137.35
CA LEU A 67 -11.74 -18.95 -137.77
C LEU A 67 -11.18 -20.18 -137.05
N ARG A 68 -11.43 -20.31 -135.74
CA ARG A 68 -11.10 -21.54 -134.99
C ARG A 68 -11.84 -22.78 -135.51
N ARG A 69 -13.13 -22.66 -135.88
CA ARG A 69 -13.90 -23.76 -136.49
C ARG A 69 -13.30 -24.15 -137.85
N GLN A 70 -12.98 -23.19 -138.71
CA GLN A 70 -12.35 -23.44 -140.02
C GLN A 70 -11.00 -24.16 -139.86
N GLN A 71 -10.09 -23.66 -139.01
CA GLN A 71 -8.81 -24.33 -138.72
C GLN A 71 -8.97 -25.75 -138.14
N TYR A 72 -10.07 -26.01 -137.43
CA TYR A 72 -10.38 -27.35 -136.92
C TYR A 72 -10.84 -28.29 -138.05
N TYR A 73 -11.72 -27.85 -138.94
CA TYR A 73 -12.13 -28.62 -140.12
C TYR A 73 -10.97 -28.83 -141.11
N GLU A 74 -10.06 -27.87 -141.25
CA GLU A 74 -8.83 -27.99 -142.06
C GLU A 74 -7.83 -29.00 -141.45
N LYS A 75 -7.73 -29.06 -140.12
CA LYS A 75 -7.00 -30.14 -139.40
C LYS A 75 -7.68 -31.51 -139.49
N LEU A 76 -8.97 -31.58 -139.83
CA LEU A 76 -9.66 -32.84 -140.13
C LEU A 76 -9.50 -33.24 -141.60
N SER A 77 -9.57 -32.31 -142.56
CA SER A 77 -9.39 -32.61 -143.99
C SER A 77 -7.94 -33.02 -144.31
N SER A 78 -6.94 -32.40 -143.67
CA SER A 78 -5.54 -32.81 -143.78
C SER A 78 -5.24 -34.21 -143.20
N LYS A 79 -6.10 -34.74 -142.31
CA LYS A 79 -6.06 -36.15 -141.87
C LYS A 79 -6.75 -37.12 -142.84
N ALA A 80 -7.54 -36.62 -143.79
CA ALA A 80 -8.31 -37.41 -144.75
C ALA A 80 -7.63 -37.55 -146.13
N ARG A 81 -6.42 -37.00 -146.35
CA ARG A 81 -5.62 -37.32 -147.54
C ARG A 81 -4.98 -38.70 -147.42
N ALA A 82 -5.10 -39.50 -148.48
CA ALA A 82 -4.39 -40.77 -148.61
C ALA A 82 -2.87 -40.57 -148.48
N LYS A 83 -2.20 -41.45 -147.73
CA LYS A 83 -0.73 -41.48 -147.66
C LYS A 83 -0.16 -41.67 -149.07
N PRO A 84 0.90 -40.94 -149.47
CA PRO A 84 1.61 -41.25 -150.70
C PRO A 84 2.18 -42.68 -150.60
N ARG A 85 2.04 -43.42 -151.70
CA ARG A 85 2.49 -44.81 -151.85
C ARG A 85 4.00 -44.86 -151.64
N SER A 86 4.47 -45.68 -150.70
CA SER A 86 5.90 -45.86 -150.45
C SER A 86 6.62 -46.40 -151.69
N PRO A 87 7.89 -46.01 -151.95
CA PRO A 87 8.61 -46.47 -153.13
C PRO A 87 8.75 -47.99 -153.14
N SER A 88 8.30 -48.62 -154.21
CA SER A 88 8.64 -50.01 -154.51
C SER A 88 9.98 -50.02 -155.24
N ARG A 89 11.01 -50.64 -154.66
CA ARG A 89 12.18 -51.09 -155.43
C ARG A 89 12.71 -52.40 -154.87
N SER A 90 12.99 -53.30 -155.82
CA SER A 90 13.23 -54.73 -155.64
C SER A 90 14.72 -55.06 -155.55
N SER A 91 15.04 -56.37 -155.42
CA SER A 91 16.37 -57.01 -155.60
C SER A 91 17.47 -56.65 -154.57
N SER A 92 18.36 -57.55 -154.15
CA SER A 92 18.42 -59.02 -154.30
C SER A 92 19.55 -59.60 -153.42
N HIS A 93 19.24 -60.55 -152.52
CA HIS A 93 20.14 -61.60 -152.01
C HIS A 93 19.33 -62.53 -151.09
N GLU A 94 19.55 -63.85 -151.15
CA GLU A 94 18.91 -64.81 -150.22
C GLU A 94 19.74 -65.12 -148.96
N ASP A 95 20.97 -64.64 -148.87
CA ASP A 95 21.97 -65.14 -147.92
C ASP A 95 21.96 -64.49 -146.51
N ASP A 96 20.83 -63.89 -146.09
CA ASP A 96 20.84 -62.99 -144.92
C ASP A 96 19.63 -63.05 -143.98
N LEU A 97 18.79 -64.10 -144.08
CA LEU A 97 17.64 -64.28 -143.18
C LEU A 97 18.04 -64.42 -141.69
N GLY A 98 19.17 -65.09 -141.42
CA GLY A 98 19.71 -65.27 -140.06
C GLY A 98 20.18 -63.95 -139.46
N GLN A 99 21.09 -63.23 -140.14
CA GLN A 99 21.60 -61.93 -139.67
C GLN A 99 20.47 -60.91 -139.50
N ARG A 100 19.45 -60.95 -140.35
CA ARG A 100 18.28 -60.07 -140.27
C ARG A 100 17.32 -60.42 -139.12
N LEU A 101 17.26 -61.68 -138.68
CA LEU A 101 16.56 -62.07 -137.45
C LEU A 101 17.36 -61.62 -136.22
N GLU A 102 18.67 -61.86 -136.24
CA GLU A 102 19.58 -61.50 -135.15
C GLU A 102 19.61 -59.97 -134.92
N ALA A 103 19.76 -59.17 -135.98
CA ALA A 103 19.68 -57.72 -135.91
C ALA A 103 18.32 -57.22 -135.37
N LYS A 104 17.21 -57.93 -135.63
CA LYS A 104 15.89 -57.62 -135.05
C LYS A 104 15.82 -57.98 -133.56
N LEU A 105 16.42 -59.10 -133.14
CA LEU A 105 16.49 -59.49 -131.72
C LEU A 105 17.38 -58.53 -130.94
N GLN A 106 18.58 -58.21 -131.45
CA GLN A 106 19.47 -57.21 -130.89
C GLN A 106 18.80 -55.83 -130.81
N ALA A 107 18.09 -55.38 -131.85
CA ALA A 107 17.33 -54.12 -131.81
C ALA A 107 16.16 -54.16 -130.81
N ALA A 108 15.48 -55.30 -130.64
CA ALA A 108 14.44 -55.48 -129.63
C ALA A 108 15.00 -55.48 -128.21
N GLU A 109 16.17 -56.09 -127.99
CA GLU A 109 16.89 -56.07 -126.72
C GLU A 109 17.39 -54.67 -126.38
N GLN A 110 18.08 -53.99 -127.30
CA GLN A 110 18.48 -52.58 -127.14
C GLN A 110 17.26 -51.68 -126.84
N LYS A 111 16.11 -51.92 -127.48
CA LYS A 111 14.86 -51.21 -127.18
C LYS A 111 14.33 -51.54 -125.79
N ARG A 112 14.37 -52.80 -125.35
CA ARG A 112 13.98 -53.23 -123.98
C ARG A 112 14.88 -52.57 -122.94
N LEU A 113 16.20 -52.62 -123.12
CA LEU A 113 17.18 -51.95 -122.26
C LEU A 113 16.98 -50.43 -122.24
N SER A 114 16.71 -49.81 -123.40
CA SER A 114 16.39 -48.36 -123.48
C SER A 114 15.12 -48.01 -122.69
N ILE A 115 14.08 -48.85 -122.73
CA ILE A 115 12.84 -48.65 -121.97
C ILE A 115 13.10 -48.83 -120.46
N LEU A 116 13.85 -49.86 -120.06
CA LEU A 116 14.22 -50.10 -118.65
C LEU A 116 15.07 -48.95 -118.10
N ALA A 117 16.09 -48.50 -118.82
CA ALA A 117 16.91 -47.34 -118.45
C ALA A 117 16.05 -46.07 -118.33
N LYS A 118 15.13 -45.82 -119.27
CA LYS A 118 14.17 -44.69 -119.17
C LYS A 118 13.22 -44.81 -117.99
N ALA A 119 12.82 -46.02 -117.59
CA ALA A 119 11.99 -46.25 -116.42
C ALA A 119 12.77 -46.05 -115.11
N GLN A 120 13.98 -46.60 -115.00
CA GLN A 120 14.90 -46.39 -113.87
C GLN A 120 15.24 -44.91 -113.68
N MET A 121 15.57 -44.19 -114.76
CA MET A 121 15.82 -42.74 -114.72
C MET A 121 14.59 -41.92 -114.31
N ARG A 122 13.36 -42.40 -114.55
CA ARG A 122 12.13 -41.76 -114.06
C ARG A 122 11.89 -42.06 -112.58
N LEU A 123 12.11 -43.30 -112.15
CA LEU A 123 12.01 -43.70 -110.73
C LEU A 123 13.01 -42.93 -109.87
N ALA A 124 14.28 -42.88 -110.28
CA ALA A 124 15.33 -42.11 -109.59
C ALA A 124 14.92 -40.64 -109.41
N LYS A 125 14.42 -39.98 -110.46
CA LYS A 125 13.94 -38.59 -110.38
C LYS A 125 12.72 -38.41 -109.46
N LEU A 126 11.82 -39.39 -109.39
CA LEU A 126 10.68 -39.35 -108.46
C LEU A 126 11.13 -39.57 -107.01
N ASP A 127 12.12 -40.41 -106.78
CA ASP A 127 12.69 -40.64 -105.46
C ASP A 127 13.54 -39.45 -104.99
N GLU A 128 14.32 -38.81 -105.87
CA GLU A 128 14.98 -37.51 -105.64
C GLU A 128 13.97 -36.45 -105.19
N LEU A 129 12.86 -36.30 -105.93
CA LEU A 129 11.78 -35.37 -105.58
C LEU A 129 11.12 -35.73 -104.24
N ARG A 130 10.93 -37.03 -103.93
CA ARG A 130 10.40 -37.48 -102.63
C ARG A 130 11.36 -37.16 -101.48
N GLN A 131 12.66 -37.38 -101.66
CA GLN A 131 13.67 -37.06 -100.65
C GLN A 131 13.82 -35.54 -100.46
N ALA A 132 13.79 -34.75 -101.54
CA ALA A 132 13.79 -33.29 -101.49
C ALA A 132 12.53 -32.73 -100.81
N ALA A 133 11.36 -33.35 -101.01
CA ALA A 133 10.14 -33.00 -100.28
C ALA A 133 10.24 -33.38 -98.79
N LYS A 134 10.77 -34.56 -98.46
CA LYS A 134 10.97 -35.04 -97.09
C LYS A 134 11.93 -34.13 -96.31
N SER A 135 13.10 -33.84 -96.87
CA SER A 135 14.06 -32.90 -96.27
C SER A 135 13.50 -31.47 -96.21
N GLY A 136 12.79 -31.03 -97.26
CA GLY A 136 12.11 -29.72 -97.29
C GLY A 136 11.01 -29.54 -96.24
N VAL A 137 10.40 -30.62 -95.74
CA VAL A 137 9.48 -30.61 -94.58
C VAL A 137 10.26 -30.64 -93.27
N GLN A 138 11.26 -31.53 -93.14
CA GLN A 138 12.10 -31.63 -91.95
C GLN A 138 12.80 -30.30 -91.63
N MET A 139 13.42 -29.64 -92.61
CA MET A 139 14.06 -28.33 -92.46
C MET A 139 13.08 -27.21 -92.06
N ARG A 140 11.76 -27.35 -92.34
CA ARG A 140 10.75 -26.38 -91.85
C ARG A 140 10.44 -26.64 -90.38
N TYR A 141 10.22 -27.90 -90.02
CA TYR A 141 9.97 -28.31 -88.64
C TYR A 141 11.13 -27.94 -87.72
N GLU A 142 12.38 -28.17 -88.14
CA GLU A 142 13.58 -27.78 -87.39
C GLU A 142 13.65 -26.26 -87.20
N LYS A 143 13.45 -25.46 -88.26
CA LYS A 143 13.40 -24.00 -88.17
C LYS A 143 12.25 -23.47 -87.32
N GLU A 144 11.10 -24.15 -87.30
CA GLU A 144 10.00 -23.79 -86.41
C GLU A 144 10.32 -24.16 -84.95
N ARG A 145 10.95 -25.32 -84.71
CA ARG A 145 11.42 -25.75 -83.39
C ARG A 145 12.46 -24.77 -82.82
N GLU A 146 13.40 -24.30 -83.62
CA GLU A 146 14.40 -23.29 -83.23
C GLU A 146 13.76 -21.93 -82.91
N LYS A 147 12.83 -21.46 -83.74
CA LYS A 147 12.07 -20.22 -83.49
C LYS A 147 11.21 -20.30 -82.23
N LEU A 148 10.62 -21.46 -81.96
CA LEU A 148 9.85 -21.69 -80.73
C LEU A 148 10.78 -21.82 -79.51
N GLY A 149 11.91 -22.53 -79.63
CA GLY A 149 12.93 -22.65 -78.59
C GLY A 149 13.45 -21.28 -78.13
N THR A 150 13.96 -20.48 -79.06
CA THR A 150 14.44 -19.11 -78.79
C THR A 150 13.34 -18.19 -78.21
N LYS A 151 12.08 -18.37 -78.63
CA LYS A 151 10.93 -17.63 -78.07
C LYS A 151 10.57 -18.09 -76.65
N VAL A 152 10.72 -19.37 -76.32
CA VAL A 152 10.54 -19.90 -74.97
C VAL A 152 11.69 -19.47 -74.06
N GLU A 153 12.94 -19.57 -74.52
CA GLU A 153 14.13 -19.14 -73.79
C GLU A 153 14.08 -17.66 -73.42
N SER A 154 13.77 -16.78 -74.39
CA SER A 154 13.60 -15.35 -74.13
C SER A 154 12.45 -15.04 -73.15
N ARG A 155 11.32 -15.76 -73.24
CA ARG A 155 10.22 -15.67 -72.25
C ARG A 155 10.66 -16.11 -70.86
N VAL A 156 11.44 -17.19 -70.74
CA VAL A 156 11.97 -17.70 -69.46
C VAL A 156 12.99 -16.73 -68.87
N GLN A 157 13.91 -16.19 -69.67
CA GLN A 157 14.86 -15.15 -69.25
C GLN A 157 14.14 -13.88 -68.77
N GLN A 158 13.11 -13.43 -69.50
CA GLN A 158 12.28 -12.28 -69.10
C GLN A 158 11.54 -12.55 -67.77
N ALA A 159 10.97 -13.74 -67.60
CA ALA A 159 10.30 -14.14 -66.36
C ALA A 159 11.29 -14.21 -65.17
N ALA A 160 12.50 -14.73 -65.39
CA ALA A 160 13.56 -14.76 -64.38
C ALA A 160 14.03 -13.34 -64.00
N ALA A 161 14.20 -12.44 -64.97
CA ALA A 161 14.53 -11.05 -64.74
C ALA A 161 13.42 -10.34 -63.92
N ASN A 162 12.15 -10.53 -64.30
CA ASN A 162 11.00 -9.98 -63.57
C ASN A 162 10.94 -10.52 -62.12
N ARG A 163 11.15 -11.83 -61.92
CA ARG A 163 11.22 -12.44 -60.57
C ARG A 163 12.35 -11.82 -59.74
N MET A 164 13.52 -11.58 -60.33
CA MET A 164 14.65 -10.94 -59.65
C MET A 164 14.38 -9.46 -59.33
N LEU A 165 13.71 -8.71 -60.20
CA LEU A 165 13.30 -7.33 -59.92
C LEU A 165 12.30 -7.27 -58.76
N MET A 166 11.29 -8.15 -58.74
CA MET A 166 10.34 -8.23 -57.63
C MET A 166 11.03 -8.58 -56.30
N LEU A 167 11.95 -9.55 -56.30
CA LEU A 167 12.72 -9.90 -55.10
C LEU A 167 13.62 -8.74 -54.63
N LYS A 168 14.27 -8.00 -55.55
CA LYS A 168 15.05 -6.79 -55.21
C LYS A 168 14.15 -5.72 -54.59
N ALA A 169 13.00 -5.43 -55.18
CA ALA A 169 12.03 -4.45 -54.66
C ALA A 169 11.50 -4.84 -53.27
N TYR A 170 11.17 -6.12 -53.04
CA TYR A 170 10.77 -6.62 -51.71
C TYR A 170 11.89 -6.49 -50.68
N ARG A 171 13.14 -6.81 -51.04
CA ARG A 171 14.31 -6.63 -50.15
C ARG A 171 14.51 -5.15 -49.79
N GLN A 172 14.40 -4.24 -50.75
CA GLN A 172 14.49 -2.79 -50.53
C GLN A 172 13.36 -2.25 -49.64
N ARG A 173 12.11 -2.68 -49.88
CA ARG A 173 10.96 -2.34 -49.00
C ARG A 173 11.17 -2.84 -47.57
N ARG A 174 11.68 -4.06 -47.39
CA ARG A 174 11.98 -4.61 -46.06
C ARG A 174 13.16 -3.90 -45.38
N ALA A 175 14.19 -3.50 -46.14
CA ALA A 175 15.33 -2.73 -45.63
C ALA A 175 14.90 -1.33 -45.16
N THR A 176 14.19 -0.58 -46.00
CA THR A 176 13.67 0.77 -45.67
C THR A 176 12.67 0.75 -44.51
N LEU A 177 11.84 -0.29 -44.38
CA LEU A 177 10.95 -0.45 -43.23
C LEU A 177 11.74 -0.75 -41.93
N LYS A 178 12.76 -1.62 -42.00
CA LYS A 178 13.68 -1.84 -40.87
C LYS A 178 14.39 -0.56 -40.45
N GLU A 179 14.90 0.21 -41.41
CA GLU A 179 15.58 1.49 -41.16
C GLU A 179 14.64 2.53 -40.53
N ARG A 180 13.42 2.68 -41.06
CA ARG A 180 12.40 3.55 -40.44
C ARG A 180 12.08 3.11 -39.00
N SER A 181 12.01 1.80 -38.75
CA SER A 181 11.77 1.27 -37.40
C SER A 181 12.94 1.55 -36.44
N SER A 182 14.20 1.38 -36.88
CA SER A 182 15.37 1.66 -36.05
C SER A 182 15.56 3.15 -35.80
N GLN A 183 15.35 4.01 -36.82
CA GLN A 183 15.34 5.46 -36.63
C GLN A 183 14.23 5.92 -35.66
N SER A 184 13.04 5.31 -35.72
CA SER A 184 11.94 5.59 -34.79
C SER A 184 12.30 5.19 -33.34
N LEU A 185 12.89 4.00 -33.16
CA LEU A 185 13.37 3.52 -31.86
C LEU A 185 14.48 4.41 -31.29
N LEU A 186 15.47 4.81 -32.10
CA LEU A 186 16.53 5.73 -31.70
C LEU A 186 15.97 7.10 -31.26
N ARG A 187 14.98 7.64 -32.00
CA ARG A 187 14.29 8.89 -31.62
C ARG A 187 13.52 8.74 -30.31
N ARG A 188 12.90 7.58 -30.05
CA ARG A 188 12.24 7.27 -28.77
C ARG A 188 13.27 7.19 -27.63
N MET A 189 14.34 6.41 -27.79
CA MET A 189 15.41 6.29 -26.80
C MET A 189 16.06 7.64 -26.47
N ALA A 190 16.26 8.51 -27.46
CA ALA A 190 16.80 9.86 -27.24
C ALA A 190 15.84 10.76 -26.43
N ARG A 191 14.52 10.63 -26.62
CA ARG A 191 13.51 11.33 -25.79
C ARG A 191 13.50 10.77 -24.36
N ASP A 192 13.55 9.45 -24.22
CA ASP A 192 13.55 8.78 -22.92
C ASP A 192 14.83 9.08 -22.12
N SER A 193 16.00 9.21 -22.77
CA SER A 193 17.24 9.67 -22.14
C SER A 193 17.10 11.11 -21.64
N LYS A 194 16.66 12.04 -22.49
CA LYS A 194 16.43 13.45 -22.12
C LYS A 194 15.41 13.59 -20.98
N TYR A 195 14.39 12.74 -20.94
CA TYR A 195 13.46 12.68 -19.80
C TYR A 195 14.15 12.20 -18.52
N LYS A 196 14.90 11.09 -18.57
CA LYS A 196 15.68 10.57 -17.43
C LYS A 196 16.70 11.58 -16.91
N GLU A 197 17.37 12.32 -17.80
CA GLU A 197 18.28 13.42 -17.46
C GLU A 197 17.56 14.55 -16.71
N ARG A 198 16.41 15.02 -17.21
CA ARG A 198 15.57 16.03 -16.53
C ARG A 198 15.11 15.55 -15.15
N VAL A 199 14.70 14.29 -15.02
CA VAL A 199 14.31 13.70 -13.72
C VAL A 199 15.50 13.65 -12.76
N ARG A 200 16.69 13.23 -13.21
CA ARG A 200 17.92 13.24 -12.40
C ARG A 200 18.29 14.66 -11.94
N ALA A 201 18.24 15.64 -12.84
CA ALA A 201 18.51 17.04 -12.52
C ALA A 201 17.50 17.60 -11.50
N ALA A 202 16.21 17.30 -11.66
CA ALA A 202 15.17 17.71 -10.69
C ALA A 202 15.35 17.06 -9.31
N ILE A 203 15.82 15.80 -9.25
CA ILE A 203 16.17 15.13 -7.99
C ILE A 203 17.39 15.79 -7.34
N GLN A 204 18.44 16.09 -8.11
CA GLN A 204 19.63 16.79 -7.61
C GLN A 204 19.29 18.20 -7.10
N GLN A 205 18.47 18.96 -7.83
CA GLN A 205 17.99 20.27 -7.41
C GLN A 205 17.18 20.20 -6.11
N LYS A 206 16.29 19.21 -5.96
CA LYS A 206 15.56 18.96 -4.71
C LYS A 206 16.48 18.60 -3.54
N ARG A 207 17.54 17.82 -3.77
CA ARG A 207 18.57 17.50 -2.76
C ARG A 207 19.34 18.76 -2.34
N ALA A 208 19.85 19.55 -3.28
CA ALA A 208 20.52 20.81 -3.00
C ALA A 208 19.61 21.82 -2.25
N ALA A 209 18.34 21.91 -2.62
CA ALA A 209 17.34 22.72 -1.91
C ALA A 209 17.03 22.22 -0.49
N ALA A 210 17.14 20.91 -0.22
CA ALA A 210 17.02 20.36 1.12
C ALA A 210 18.29 20.59 1.96
N GLU A 211 19.48 20.45 1.36
CA GLU A 211 20.76 20.68 2.04
C GLU A 211 20.97 22.14 2.40
N THR A 212 20.64 23.09 1.52
CA THR A 212 20.68 24.54 1.81
C THR A 212 19.73 24.89 2.97
N LYS A 213 18.51 24.33 3.00
CA LYS A 213 17.60 24.47 4.16
C LYS A 213 18.18 23.88 5.44
N ARG A 214 18.77 22.68 5.39
CA ARG A 214 19.43 22.04 6.53
C ARG A 214 20.57 22.90 7.08
N LEU A 215 21.43 23.43 6.20
CA LEU A 215 22.54 24.31 6.57
C LEU A 215 22.03 25.62 7.19
N GLY A 216 20.99 26.24 6.62
CA GLY A 216 20.37 27.44 7.19
C GLY A 216 19.81 27.24 8.60
N LEU A 217 19.15 26.09 8.86
CA LEU A 217 18.69 25.73 10.21
C LEU A 217 19.84 25.53 11.19
N LEU A 218 20.88 24.79 10.79
CA LEU A 218 22.08 24.57 11.61
C LEU A 218 22.83 25.87 11.91
N GLU A 219 22.88 26.81 10.97
CA GLU A 219 23.41 28.15 11.21
C GLU A 219 22.56 28.96 12.19
N ALA A 220 21.24 28.92 12.06
CA ALA A 220 20.32 29.59 12.98
C ALA A 220 20.43 29.03 14.41
N GLU A 221 20.70 27.73 14.56
CA GLU A 221 21.01 27.11 15.85
C GLU A 221 22.38 27.53 16.38
N LYS A 222 23.45 27.50 15.56
CA LYS A 222 24.78 28.01 15.94
C LYS A 222 24.72 29.47 16.37
N LYS A 223 23.96 30.32 15.68
CA LYS A 223 23.72 31.74 16.04
C LYS A 223 22.99 31.86 17.38
N ARG A 224 21.92 31.09 17.61
CA ARG A 224 21.18 31.04 18.90
C ARG A 224 22.05 30.54 20.06
N ALA A 225 22.88 29.51 19.85
CA ALA A 225 23.82 29.00 20.85
C ALA A 225 24.88 30.04 21.23
N ARG A 226 25.48 30.71 20.24
CA ARG A 226 26.41 31.84 20.48
C ARG A 226 25.76 32.98 21.25
N ALA A 227 24.51 33.34 20.95
CA ALA A 227 23.76 34.36 21.68
C ALA A 227 23.53 33.98 23.15
N ARG A 228 23.13 32.73 23.43
CA ARG A 228 23.01 32.20 24.80
C ARG A 228 24.33 32.26 25.56
N MET A 229 25.44 31.84 24.94
CA MET A 229 26.78 31.92 25.55
C MET A 229 27.20 33.36 25.87
N LEU A 230 26.88 34.32 24.98
CA LEU A 230 27.13 35.74 25.25
C LEU A 230 26.27 36.28 26.42
N GLN A 231 25.01 35.84 26.53
CA GLN A 231 24.14 36.19 27.65
C GLN A 231 24.68 35.61 28.97
N VAL A 232 25.06 34.33 29.00
CA VAL A 232 25.71 33.70 30.17
C VAL A 232 26.99 34.44 30.57
N ARG A 233 27.84 34.80 29.60
CA ARG A 233 29.07 35.58 29.87
C ARG A 233 28.77 36.98 30.44
N ARG A 234 27.70 37.66 29.99
CA ARG A 234 27.25 38.95 30.56
C ARG A 234 26.76 38.77 32.01
N VAL A 235 25.91 37.78 32.26
CA VAL A 235 25.41 37.47 33.61
C VAL A 235 26.54 37.11 34.57
N ALA A 236 27.48 36.25 34.14
CA ALA A 236 28.64 35.87 34.94
C ALA A 236 29.53 37.08 35.30
N LYS A 237 29.77 37.99 34.35
CA LYS A 237 30.46 39.27 34.61
C LYS A 237 29.69 40.15 35.61
N SER A 238 28.37 40.27 35.45
CA SER A 238 27.52 41.04 36.37
C SER A 238 27.55 40.47 37.80
N VAL A 239 27.43 39.15 37.95
CA VAL A 239 27.50 38.47 39.27
C VAL A 239 28.89 38.60 39.88
N SER A 240 29.96 38.50 39.08
CA SER A 240 31.33 38.73 39.55
C SER A 240 31.53 40.17 40.05
N HIS A 241 31.03 41.16 39.31
CA HIS A 241 31.07 42.56 39.70
C HIS A 241 30.25 42.84 40.96
N GLN A 242 29.04 42.29 41.07
CA GLN A 242 28.19 42.38 42.26
C GLN A 242 28.91 41.79 43.49
N ARG A 243 29.53 40.62 43.37
CA ARG A 243 30.34 40.01 44.44
C ARG A 243 31.59 40.81 44.80
N GLU A 244 32.17 41.57 43.87
CA GLU A 244 33.27 42.51 44.16
C GLU A 244 32.76 43.75 44.91
N ILE A 245 31.61 44.31 44.53
CA ILE A 245 30.95 45.40 45.27
C ILE A 245 30.60 44.94 46.70
N GLU A 246 30.03 43.74 46.86
CA GLU A 246 29.73 43.17 48.17
C GLU A 246 30.99 42.95 49.01
N ARG A 247 32.08 42.44 48.42
CA ARG A 247 33.38 42.30 49.11
C ARG A 247 34.01 43.65 49.47
N ARG A 248 33.81 44.70 48.66
CA ARG A 248 34.20 46.08 49.01
C ARG A 248 33.36 46.57 50.19
N SER A 249 32.03 46.57 50.06
CA SER A 249 31.12 46.97 51.14
C SER A 249 31.35 46.22 52.45
N MET A 250 31.73 44.94 52.41
CA MET A 250 32.10 44.18 53.62
C MET A 250 33.46 44.56 54.19
N ARG A 251 34.47 44.89 53.37
CA ARG A 251 35.72 45.51 53.83
C ARG A 251 35.44 46.87 54.47
N ASP A 252 34.70 47.73 53.77
CA ASP A 252 34.34 49.08 54.24
C ASP A 252 33.59 48.99 55.57
N LYS A 253 32.63 48.07 55.72
CA LYS A 253 31.92 47.80 56.99
C LYS A 253 32.82 47.27 58.11
N LEU A 254 33.85 46.47 57.78
CA LEU A 254 34.82 45.99 58.78
C LEU A 254 35.74 47.12 59.21
N GLU A 255 36.21 47.95 58.28
CA GLU A 255 37.00 49.15 58.58
C GLU A 255 36.20 50.16 59.39
N ASP A 256 34.96 50.42 59.02
CA ASP A 256 33.97 51.18 59.79
C ASP A 256 33.77 50.62 61.21
N ARG A 257 33.75 49.29 61.36
CA ARG A 257 33.64 48.63 62.68
C ARG A 257 34.93 48.73 63.47
N LEU A 258 36.10 48.71 62.84
CA LEU A 258 37.39 48.94 63.49
C LEU A 258 37.54 50.40 63.91
N GLN A 259 37.15 51.36 63.06
CA GLN A 259 37.09 52.78 63.40
C GLN A 259 36.06 53.04 64.49
N ARG A 260 34.86 52.43 64.42
CA ARG A 260 33.86 52.49 65.49
C ARG A 260 34.33 51.82 66.77
N ALA A 261 35.05 50.69 66.72
CA ALA A 261 35.64 50.09 67.91
C ALA A 261 36.76 50.96 68.49
N LYS A 262 37.53 51.68 67.66
CA LYS A 262 38.52 52.66 68.11
C LYS A 262 37.85 53.88 68.76
N ARG A 263 36.78 54.41 68.16
CA ARG A 263 35.93 55.48 68.74
C ARG A 263 35.25 55.00 70.01
N GLN A 264 34.62 53.84 70.02
CA GLN A 264 33.99 53.21 71.18
C GLN A 264 34.99 52.80 72.26
N ARG A 265 36.26 52.54 71.95
CA ARG A 265 37.30 52.34 72.97
C ARG A 265 37.69 53.68 73.60
N ALA A 266 37.83 54.73 72.80
CA ALA A 266 38.01 56.09 73.31
C ALA A 266 36.77 56.58 74.11
N GLU A 267 35.56 56.25 73.65
CA GLU A 267 34.30 56.57 74.32
C GLU A 267 34.02 55.66 75.52
N TYR A 268 34.42 54.40 75.55
CA TYR A 268 34.31 53.52 76.72
C TYR A 268 35.28 53.95 77.82
N LEU A 269 36.47 54.44 77.44
CA LEU A 269 37.34 55.18 78.36
C LEU A 269 36.67 56.48 78.85
N ARG A 270 35.80 57.12 78.04
CA ARG A 270 34.98 58.31 78.38
C ARG A 270 33.66 57.96 79.10
N GLN A 271 33.17 56.72 79.01
CA GLN A 271 31.86 56.20 79.45
C GLN A 271 32.02 55.09 80.50
N ARG A 272 33.21 54.96 81.10
CA ARG A 272 33.37 54.30 82.41
C ARG A 272 32.52 54.98 83.50
N GLY A 273 31.91 56.14 83.20
CA GLY A 273 30.65 56.58 83.79
C GLY A 273 29.42 56.25 82.92
N ARG A 274 28.59 55.33 83.43
CA ARG A 274 27.18 54.99 83.08
C ARG A 274 26.89 53.95 81.96
N LEU A 275 25.83 53.18 82.21
CA LEU A 275 25.38 51.95 81.53
C LEU A 275 24.06 52.16 80.74
N HIS A 276 23.92 51.51 79.58
CA HIS A 276 22.86 50.55 79.16
C HIS A 276 22.66 50.48 77.63
N GLY A 277 22.33 49.29 77.10
CA GLY A 277 22.07 49.02 75.67
C GLY A 277 20.58 49.13 75.26
N PRO A 278 20.22 48.84 73.99
CA PRO A 278 19.71 47.49 73.68
C PRO A 278 20.02 46.94 72.24
N VAL A 279 19.36 45.83 71.87
CA VAL A 279 19.63 44.89 70.74
C VAL A 279 18.45 44.85 69.72
N PRO A 280 18.62 44.40 68.45
CA PRO A 280 17.77 44.82 67.30
C PRO A 280 16.79 43.76 66.73
N PRO A 281 15.86 44.14 65.81
CA PRO A 281 14.83 43.24 65.27
C PRO A 281 15.26 42.40 64.05
N LYS A 282 14.86 41.12 64.01
CA LYS A 282 15.15 40.18 62.90
C LYS A 282 13.96 39.26 62.52
N TRP A 283 12.72 39.75 62.59
CA TRP A 283 11.52 38.93 62.37
C TRP A 283 10.93 39.01 60.94
N ASN A 284 11.08 40.15 60.27
CA ASN A 284 10.34 40.50 59.02
C ASN A 284 10.70 39.68 57.76
N ARG A 285 11.63 38.72 57.84
CA ARG A 285 12.08 37.91 56.69
C ARG A 285 11.44 36.50 56.64
N LEU A 286 10.95 35.99 57.77
CA LEU A 286 10.32 34.67 57.85
C LEU A 286 8.85 34.68 57.36
N HIS A 287 8.06 35.68 57.76
CA HIS A 287 6.63 35.75 57.40
C HIS A 287 6.40 35.80 55.87
N LYS A 288 7.18 36.62 55.14
CA LYS A 288 7.03 36.78 53.68
C LYS A 288 7.25 35.49 52.88
N GLN A 289 8.01 34.54 53.43
CA GLN A 289 8.26 33.24 52.79
C GLN A 289 7.11 32.25 53.09
N ALA A 290 6.55 32.29 54.30
CA ALA A 290 5.33 31.55 54.64
C ALA A 290 4.12 31.99 53.79
N ASP A 291 3.91 33.31 53.64
CA ASP A 291 2.76 33.86 52.89
C ASP A 291 2.76 33.52 51.38
N HIS A 292 3.95 33.26 50.81
CA HIS A 292 4.06 32.86 49.42
C HIS A 292 3.71 31.39 49.23
N LEU A 293 4.09 30.55 50.20
CA LEU A 293 3.75 29.13 50.23
C LEU A 293 2.26 28.92 50.52
N SER A 294 1.68 29.63 51.50
CA SER A 294 0.24 29.58 51.78
C SER A 294 -0.60 30.00 50.56
N ARG A 295 -0.22 31.08 49.87
CA ARG A 295 -0.88 31.53 48.62
C ARG A 295 -0.66 30.61 47.42
N LYS A 296 0.40 29.78 47.39
CA LYS A 296 0.52 28.69 46.41
C LYS A 296 -0.41 27.53 46.78
N LEU A 297 -0.39 27.11 48.03
CA LEU A 297 -1.17 25.98 48.55
C LEU A 297 -2.69 26.23 48.41
N ALA A 298 -3.16 27.43 48.78
CA ALA A 298 -4.55 27.86 48.59
C ALA A 298 -4.99 28.00 47.13
N ARG A 299 -4.05 28.18 46.17
CA ARG A 299 -4.36 28.15 44.74
C ARG A 299 -4.42 26.71 44.23
N CYS A 300 -3.50 25.85 44.62
CA CYS A 300 -3.55 24.42 44.30
C CYS A 300 -4.83 23.76 44.85
N TRP A 301 -5.24 24.10 46.08
CA TRP A 301 -6.48 23.64 46.69
C TRP A 301 -7.73 24.10 45.93
N ARG A 302 -7.82 25.39 45.56
CA ARG A 302 -8.93 25.90 44.72
C ARG A 302 -8.96 25.30 43.32
N CYS A 303 -7.81 25.01 42.71
CA CYS A 303 -7.74 24.30 41.42
C CYS A 303 -8.13 22.82 41.55
N PHE A 304 -7.76 22.15 42.64
CA PHE A 304 -8.20 20.80 42.95
C PHE A 304 -9.72 20.74 43.04
N LEU A 305 -10.34 21.60 43.86
CA LEU A 305 -11.79 21.70 44.03
C LEU A 305 -12.56 22.01 42.72
N ARG A 306 -12.00 22.84 41.81
CA ARG A 306 -12.69 23.23 40.56
C ARG A 306 -12.46 22.30 39.37
N VAL A 307 -11.37 21.54 39.32
CA VAL A 307 -10.91 20.86 38.07
C VAL A 307 -10.66 19.36 38.26
N ARG A 308 -10.35 18.89 39.47
CA ARG A 308 -9.97 17.48 39.72
C ARG A 308 -10.97 16.81 40.66
N LYS A 309 -11.85 15.97 40.09
CA LYS A 309 -12.58 14.95 40.85
C LYS A 309 -11.58 14.15 41.71
N THR A 310 -11.86 13.99 43.00
CA THR A 310 -11.05 13.16 43.90
C THR A 310 -11.12 11.70 43.45
N THR A 311 -10.13 10.87 43.82
CA THR A 311 -10.20 9.42 43.54
C THR A 311 -11.47 8.79 44.09
N LEU A 312 -11.89 9.20 45.29
CA LEU A 312 -13.15 8.78 45.89
C LEU A 312 -14.36 9.15 45.02
N THR A 313 -14.45 10.38 44.50
CA THR A 313 -15.56 10.77 43.61
C THR A 313 -15.52 10.09 42.24
N LEU A 314 -14.33 9.72 41.74
CA LEU A 314 -14.19 8.94 40.51
C LEU A 314 -14.57 7.46 40.73
N ALA A 315 -14.17 6.88 41.86
CA ALA A 315 -14.56 5.53 42.26
C ALA A 315 -16.08 5.45 42.50
N LYS A 316 -16.70 6.40 43.21
CA LYS A 316 -18.16 6.49 43.37
C LYS A 316 -18.89 6.65 42.04
N ALA A 317 -18.32 7.41 41.09
CA ALA A 317 -18.88 7.56 39.75
C ALA A 317 -18.71 6.31 38.87
N TYR A 318 -17.74 5.43 39.17
CA TYR A 318 -17.61 4.11 38.56
C TYR A 318 -18.57 3.10 39.20
N ASP A 319 -18.64 3.06 40.53
CA ASP A 319 -19.52 2.19 41.30
C ASP A 319 -21.01 2.42 40.96
N ALA A 320 -21.39 3.68 40.71
CA ALA A 320 -22.71 4.04 40.19
C ALA A 320 -23.06 3.41 38.82
N LEU A 321 -22.08 2.95 38.02
CA LEU A 321 -22.32 2.19 36.79
C LEU A 321 -22.74 0.74 37.07
N LYS A 322 -22.58 0.27 38.32
CA LYS A 322 -22.84 -1.09 38.79
C LYS A 322 -22.12 -2.20 38.01
N MET A 323 -21.01 -1.87 37.36
CA MET A 323 -20.19 -2.81 36.60
C MET A 323 -19.26 -3.61 37.51
N ASN A 324 -19.74 -4.76 37.98
CA ASN A 324 -18.98 -5.72 38.79
C ASN A 324 -19.03 -7.15 38.23
N LYS A 325 -18.12 -8.01 38.69
CA LYS A 325 -17.96 -9.42 38.31
C LYS A 325 -19.26 -10.25 38.32
N GLN A 326 -20.22 -9.94 39.19
CA GLN A 326 -21.49 -10.68 39.31
C GLN A 326 -22.55 -10.16 38.33
N SER A 327 -22.68 -8.83 38.19
CA SER A 327 -23.57 -8.19 37.22
C SER A 327 -23.22 -8.56 35.78
N VAL A 328 -21.93 -8.62 35.45
CA VAL A 328 -21.44 -8.88 34.10
C VAL A 328 -21.64 -10.34 33.67
N LYS A 329 -21.74 -11.29 34.62
CA LYS A 329 -22.10 -12.70 34.36
C LYS A 329 -23.61 -12.96 34.27
N SER A 330 -24.44 -11.99 34.67
CA SER A 330 -25.91 -12.12 34.71
C SER A 330 -26.63 -11.25 33.67
N LEU A 331 -26.00 -10.19 33.19
CA LEU A 331 -26.49 -9.38 32.07
C LEU A 331 -26.38 -10.15 30.74
N PRO A 332 -27.29 -9.94 29.77
CA PRO A 332 -27.12 -10.40 28.39
C PRO A 332 -26.03 -9.63 27.63
N PHE A 333 -25.38 -10.30 26.66
CA PHE A 333 -24.26 -9.75 25.88
C PHE A 333 -24.56 -8.40 25.23
N GLU A 334 -25.73 -8.25 24.60
CA GLU A 334 -26.13 -7.01 23.93
C GLU A 334 -26.26 -5.83 24.91
N GLN A 335 -26.79 -6.08 26.11
CA GLN A 335 -26.94 -5.06 27.14
C GLN A 335 -25.57 -4.67 27.72
N LEU A 336 -24.70 -5.64 27.95
CA LEU A 336 -23.31 -5.40 28.37
C LEU A 336 -22.52 -4.59 27.33
N ALA A 337 -22.68 -4.92 26.04
CA ALA A 337 -22.05 -4.18 24.95
C ALA A 337 -22.51 -2.72 24.90
N LEU A 338 -23.82 -2.46 24.99
CA LEU A 338 -24.37 -1.09 25.03
C LEU A 338 -23.86 -0.29 26.23
N LEU A 339 -23.75 -0.92 27.42
CA LEU A 339 -23.19 -0.28 28.62
C LEU A 339 -21.71 0.13 28.43
N ILE A 340 -20.90 -0.77 27.83
CA ILE A 340 -19.47 -0.57 27.55
C ILE A 340 -19.23 0.46 26.43
N GLU A 341 -20.09 0.52 25.42
CA GLU A 341 -19.98 1.48 24.33
C GLU A 341 -20.46 2.89 24.70
N SER A 342 -21.28 3.02 25.75
CA SER A 342 -21.84 4.31 26.16
C SER A 342 -20.75 5.34 26.47
N SER A 343 -20.95 6.57 25.99
CA SER A 343 -19.98 7.65 26.17
C SER A 343 -19.76 8.02 27.64
N ALA A 344 -20.77 7.81 28.49
CA ALA A 344 -20.68 8.01 29.93
C ALA A 344 -19.69 7.02 30.56
N THR A 345 -19.89 5.70 30.37
CA THR A 345 -18.97 4.64 30.85
C THR A 345 -17.55 4.86 30.33
N LEU A 346 -17.39 5.15 29.03
CA LEU A 346 -16.06 5.40 28.47
C LEU A 346 -15.36 6.60 29.12
N GLN A 347 -16.08 7.66 29.50
CA GLN A 347 -15.49 8.84 30.14
C GLN A 347 -15.21 8.64 31.64
N THR A 348 -16.10 7.99 32.39
CA THR A 348 -15.91 7.72 33.82
C THR A 348 -14.75 6.74 34.05
N VAL A 349 -14.73 5.64 33.31
CA VAL A 349 -13.65 4.64 33.37
C VAL A 349 -12.32 5.26 32.94
N LYS A 350 -12.31 6.09 31.88
CA LYS A 350 -11.11 6.83 31.48
C LYS A 350 -10.58 7.71 32.60
N ALA A 351 -11.43 8.54 33.21
CA ALA A 351 -11.00 9.48 34.24
C ALA A 351 -10.43 8.75 35.47
N LEU A 352 -10.96 7.59 35.82
CA LEU A 352 -10.44 6.73 36.90
C LEU A 352 -9.10 6.08 36.52
N LEU A 353 -8.98 5.50 35.32
CA LEU A 353 -7.75 4.87 34.83
C LEU A 353 -6.61 5.89 34.63
N ASP A 354 -6.89 7.07 34.06
CA ASP A 354 -5.92 8.18 33.96
C ASP A 354 -5.44 8.60 35.36
N ARG A 355 -6.32 8.55 36.37
CA ARG A 355 -5.98 8.85 37.77
C ARG A 355 -5.09 7.76 38.39
N PHE A 356 -5.37 6.48 38.15
CA PHE A 356 -4.52 5.37 38.57
C PHE A 356 -3.16 5.37 37.86
N GLU A 357 -3.13 5.64 36.55
CA GLU A 357 -1.89 5.82 35.78
C GLU A 357 -1.04 6.97 36.36
N SER A 358 -1.67 8.09 36.74
CA SER A 358 -0.97 9.20 37.40
C SER A 358 -0.38 8.80 38.75
N ARG A 359 -1.14 8.08 39.58
CA ARG A 359 -0.70 7.61 40.91
C ARG A 359 0.41 6.56 40.82
N LEU A 360 0.38 5.70 39.82
CA LEU A 360 1.42 4.69 39.58
C LEU A 360 2.75 5.31 39.12
N LYS A 361 2.72 6.33 38.27
CA LYS A 361 3.92 7.10 37.91
C LYS A 361 4.53 7.77 39.14
N VAL A 362 3.67 8.30 40.01
CA VAL A 362 4.02 8.99 41.25
C VAL A 362 4.62 8.01 42.30
N SER A 363 4.00 6.85 42.54
CA SER A 363 4.55 5.85 43.48
C SER A 363 5.88 5.25 43.01
N ARG A 364 6.07 5.11 41.69
CA ARG A 364 7.33 4.65 41.08
C ARG A 364 8.46 5.67 41.17
N ALA A 365 8.15 6.96 41.06
CA ALA A 365 9.16 8.02 41.23
C ALA A 365 9.79 7.99 42.64
N ILE A 366 9.03 7.57 43.66
CA ILE A 366 9.52 7.38 45.03
C ILE A 366 10.34 6.08 45.16
N SER A 367 9.82 4.96 44.65
CA SER A 367 10.52 3.66 44.76
C SER A 367 11.84 3.60 43.96
N GLY A 368 11.98 4.40 42.91
CA GLY A 368 13.16 4.45 42.04
C GLY A 368 14.46 4.93 42.72
N ALA A 369 14.39 5.43 43.97
CA ALA A 369 15.57 5.77 44.76
C ALA A 369 16.37 4.54 45.24
N ASN A 370 15.69 3.40 45.48
CA ASN A 370 16.30 2.26 46.19
C ASN A 370 16.56 1.02 45.31
N HIS A 371 15.76 0.74 44.27
CA HIS A 371 16.06 -0.33 43.30
C HIS A 371 15.61 0.01 41.87
N PRO A 372 16.50 -0.02 40.85
CA PRO A 372 16.15 0.19 39.45
C PRO A 372 15.64 -1.11 38.80
N SER A 373 14.55 -1.68 39.34
CA SER A 373 13.97 -2.93 38.81
C SER A 373 13.16 -2.69 37.55
N PHE A 374 13.75 -3.08 36.41
CA PHE A 374 13.13 -3.56 35.17
C PHE A 374 11.69 -3.08 34.88
N MET A 375 11.55 -2.08 34.01
CA MET A 375 10.25 -1.75 33.41
C MET A 375 9.81 -2.85 32.44
N ASP A 376 8.63 -3.43 32.66
CA ASP A 376 7.89 -4.10 31.59
C ASP A 376 7.50 -3.05 30.53
N ASN A 377 8.31 -2.98 29.47
CA ASN A 377 8.14 -2.05 28.36
C ASN A 377 6.99 -2.49 27.45
N ILE A 378 5.75 -2.28 27.92
CA ILE A 378 4.53 -2.64 27.20
C ILE A 378 4.19 -1.73 26.01
N ASP A 379 5.01 -0.71 25.68
CA ASP A 379 4.76 0.19 24.55
C ASP A 379 4.63 -0.55 23.21
N HIS A 380 5.34 -1.67 23.06
CA HIS A 380 5.26 -2.52 21.87
C HIS A 380 3.93 -3.28 21.76
N LEU A 381 3.31 -3.63 22.89
CA LEU A 381 1.97 -4.23 22.98
C LEU A 381 0.90 -3.16 22.72
N LEU A 382 1.00 -2.01 23.39
CA LEU A 382 0.08 -0.89 23.23
C LEU A 382 0.02 -0.39 21.78
N LYS A 383 1.15 -0.38 21.05
CA LYS A 383 1.20 -0.07 19.61
C LYS A 383 0.44 -1.08 18.72
N ARG A 384 0.30 -2.35 19.15
CA ARG A 384 -0.47 -3.37 18.41
C ARG A 384 -1.97 -3.29 18.68
N VAL A 385 -2.39 -2.76 19.82
CA VAL A 385 -3.81 -2.60 20.18
C VAL A 385 -4.35 -1.20 19.87
N ALA A 386 -3.47 -0.22 19.66
CA ALA A 386 -3.85 1.11 19.21
C ALA A 386 -4.60 1.04 17.87
N SER A 387 -5.84 1.56 17.85
CA SER A 387 -6.65 1.58 16.63
C SER A 387 -5.92 2.34 15.51
N PRO A 388 -5.84 1.79 14.28
CA PRO A 388 -5.35 2.55 13.14
C PRO A 388 -6.16 3.83 13.00
N LYS A 389 -5.47 4.99 12.93
CA LYS A 389 -6.16 6.24 12.61
C LYS A 389 -6.83 6.06 11.25
N ARG A 390 -8.17 6.01 11.23
CA ARG A 390 -8.92 6.07 9.97
C ARG A 390 -8.39 7.29 9.21
N ARG A 391 -7.83 7.04 8.03
CA ARG A 391 -7.23 8.08 7.23
C ARG A 391 -8.36 8.87 6.61
N ASP A 392 -8.83 9.90 7.32
CA ASP A 392 -9.94 10.73 6.89
C ASP A 392 -9.74 11.14 5.43
N THR A 393 -10.59 10.60 4.57
CA THR A 393 -10.57 10.91 3.15
C THR A 393 -10.86 12.39 3.02
N PRO A 394 -10.01 13.21 2.36
CA PRO A 394 -10.16 14.65 2.36
C PRO A 394 -11.39 15.06 1.55
N ARG A 395 -12.56 15.10 2.21
CA ARG A 395 -13.81 15.61 1.64
C ARG A 395 -13.60 17.08 1.30
N THR A 396 -13.57 17.36 0.00
CA THR A 396 -13.35 18.70 -0.54
C THR A 396 -14.59 19.56 -0.27
N SER A 397 -14.63 20.24 0.88
CA SER A 397 -15.67 21.23 1.15
C SER A 397 -15.41 22.50 0.34
N ARG A 398 -16.39 22.88 -0.47
CA ARG A 398 -16.28 23.98 -1.44
C ARG A 398 -17.12 25.17 -0.94
N ARG A 399 -16.44 26.29 -0.69
CA ARG A 399 -16.97 27.63 -0.30
C ARG A 399 -17.61 27.74 1.11
N SER A 400 -16.95 28.50 1.96
CA SER A 400 -17.58 29.66 2.64
C SER A 400 -16.55 30.80 2.74
N LYS A 401 -17.02 32.02 3.00
CA LYS A 401 -16.36 33.27 2.63
C LYS A 401 -15.71 33.96 3.84
N ASP A 402 -14.56 34.60 3.58
CA ASP A 402 -13.83 35.60 4.38
C ASP A 402 -14.28 35.94 5.82
N ALA A 403 -13.40 35.65 6.79
CA ALA A 403 -13.30 36.42 8.03
C ALA A 403 -11.82 36.51 8.48
N LYS A 404 -11.26 37.73 8.47
CA LYS A 404 -9.89 37.98 8.95
C LYS A 404 -9.81 37.78 10.47
N LYS A 405 -8.86 36.97 10.96
CA LYS A 405 -8.33 37.15 12.32
C LYS A 405 -6.84 36.84 12.43
N VAL A 406 -6.19 37.61 13.29
CA VAL A 406 -4.73 37.69 13.49
C VAL A 406 -4.15 36.37 13.95
N GLY A 407 -2.97 36.02 13.44
CA GLY A 407 -2.36 34.71 13.63
C GLY A 407 -1.64 34.52 14.97
N PHE A 408 -1.55 33.24 15.37
CA PHE A 408 -0.53 32.74 16.27
C PHE A 408 -0.15 31.31 15.81
N VAL A 409 0.76 31.23 14.82
CA VAL A 409 1.33 29.95 14.40
C VAL A 409 2.42 29.56 15.40
N ARG A 410 2.04 28.88 16.48
CA ARG A 410 2.95 27.91 17.11
C ARG A 410 2.89 26.65 16.26
N GLU A 411 3.98 26.37 15.54
CA GLU A 411 4.27 25.00 15.11
C GLU A 411 4.39 24.14 16.37
N ALA A 412 3.30 23.49 16.75
CA ALA A 412 3.36 22.38 17.68
C ALA A 412 4.17 21.28 17.00
N ALA A 413 5.41 21.10 17.45
CA ALA A 413 6.20 19.93 17.09
C ALA A 413 5.33 18.69 17.34
N ILE A 414 5.21 17.81 16.34
CA ILE A 414 4.42 16.59 16.43
C ILE A 414 5.08 15.68 17.45
N SER A 415 4.72 15.85 18.72
CA SER A 415 5.00 14.87 19.75
C SER A 415 4.29 13.57 19.35
N PRO A 416 4.96 12.41 19.37
CA PRO A 416 4.26 11.15 19.19
C PRO A 416 3.16 11.07 20.26
N ASP A 417 1.93 10.78 19.84
CA ASP A 417 0.78 10.67 20.74
C ASP A 417 1.14 9.74 21.89
N LYS A 418 1.13 10.26 23.12
CA LYS A 418 1.41 9.46 24.31
C LYS A 418 0.29 8.44 24.47
N LEU A 419 0.58 7.18 24.14
CA LEU A 419 -0.33 6.07 24.40
C LEU A 419 -0.55 5.99 25.92
N SER A 420 -1.82 5.98 26.35
CA SER A 420 -2.14 5.70 27.76
C SER A 420 -1.74 4.26 28.09
N ARG A 421 -1.28 4.04 29.33
CA ARG A 421 -0.90 2.72 29.84
C ARG A 421 -2.11 1.78 29.91
N TYR A 422 -3.31 2.33 30.10
CA TYR A 422 -4.57 1.59 30.26
C TYR A 422 -5.60 2.05 29.20
N PRO A 423 -5.54 1.55 27.95
CA PRO A 423 -6.54 1.86 26.95
C PRO A 423 -7.93 1.37 27.38
N VAL A 424 -8.83 2.32 27.64
CA VAL A 424 -10.18 2.10 28.21
C VAL A 424 -10.95 0.96 27.56
N ARG A 425 -10.99 0.92 26.22
CA ARG A 425 -11.70 -0.14 25.47
C ARG A 425 -11.12 -1.53 25.75
N VAL A 426 -9.81 -1.65 25.96
CA VAL A 426 -9.12 -2.91 26.24
C VAL A 426 -9.39 -3.38 27.67
N VAL A 427 -9.41 -2.44 28.64
CA VAL A 427 -9.84 -2.75 30.01
C VAL A 427 -11.30 -3.22 30.03
N LEU A 428 -12.19 -2.57 29.29
CA LEU A 428 -13.60 -2.97 29.21
C LEU A 428 -13.82 -4.29 28.45
N CYS A 429 -12.97 -4.64 27.48
CA CYS A 429 -13.00 -5.97 26.87
C CYS A 429 -12.77 -7.11 27.87
N ALA A 430 -12.05 -6.89 28.98
CA ALA A 430 -11.90 -7.90 30.03
C ALA A 430 -13.27 -8.30 30.61
N TYR A 431 -14.19 -7.33 30.78
CA TYR A 431 -15.54 -7.60 31.30
C TYR A 431 -16.37 -8.39 30.28
N MET A 432 -16.24 -8.09 28.98
CA MET A 432 -16.90 -8.89 27.93
C MET A 432 -16.41 -10.34 27.92
N ILE A 433 -15.09 -10.56 28.05
CA ILE A 433 -14.47 -11.89 28.13
C ILE A 433 -14.94 -12.66 29.37
N LEU A 434 -15.10 -11.98 30.52
CA LEU A 434 -15.52 -12.59 31.78
C LEU A 434 -17.02 -12.92 31.83
N GLY A 435 -17.86 -12.13 31.17
CA GLY A 435 -19.32 -12.32 31.12
C GLY A 435 -19.77 -13.31 30.05
N HIS A 436 -19.19 -13.22 28.85
CA HIS A 436 -19.62 -14.01 27.68
C HIS A 436 -18.42 -14.52 26.86
N PRO A 437 -17.64 -15.48 27.39
CA PRO A 437 -16.51 -16.05 26.66
C PRO A 437 -16.95 -16.63 25.30
N ASP A 438 -18.11 -17.29 25.24
CA ASP A 438 -18.63 -17.95 24.03
C ASP A 438 -19.09 -16.96 22.94
N ALA A 439 -19.36 -15.70 23.29
CA ALA A 439 -19.67 -14.63 22.33
C ALA A 439 -18.42 -13.89 21.83
N VAL A 440 -17.29 -14.02 22.54
CA VAL A 440 -16.02 -13.35 22.23
C VAL A 440 -15.01 -14.29 21.56
N PHE A 441 -15.09 -15.59 21.82
CA PHE A 441 -14.18 -16.60 21.28
C PHE A 441 -14.88 -17.53 20.27
N SER A 442 -14.38 -17.58 19.04
CA SER A 442 -14.86 -18.52 18.02
C SER A 442 -14.43 -19.97 18.25
N ASP A 443 -13.28 -20.17 18.92
CA ASP A 443 -12.72 -21.47 19.28
C ASP A 443 -12.32 -21.47 20.76
N GLN A 444 -12.46 -22.60 21.46
CA GLN A 444 -11.99 -22.76 22.84
C GLN A 444 -10.63 -23.46 22.87
N GLY A 445 -9.55 -22.69 22.98
CA GLY A 445 -8.17 -23.19 23.04
C GLY A 445 -7.38 -22.69 24.25
N GLU A 446 -6.16 -23.18 24.42
CA GLU A 446 -5.28 -22.83 25.56
C GLU A 446 -5.06 -21.32 25.72
N ARG A 447 -4.98 -20.59 24.59
CA ARG A 447 -4.76 -19.13 24.57
C ARG A 447 -6.00 -18.38 25.03
N GLU A 448 -7.17 -18.84 24.61
CA GLU A 448 -8.47 -18.29 24.97
C GLU A 448 -8.78 -18.56 26.46
N ILE A 449 -8.43 -19.75 26.97
CA ILE A 449 -8.48 -20.08 28.40
C ILE A 449 -7.52 -19.21 29.23
N ALA A 450 -6.28 -19.01 28.77
CA ALA A 450 -5.31 -18.14 29.45
C ALA A 450 -5.75 -16.66 29.44
N LEU A 451 -6.38 -16.21 28.36
CA LEU A 451 -6.97 -14.87 28.26
C LEU A 451 -8.18 -14.71 29.19
N ALA A 452 -9.06 -15.72 29.29
CA ALA A 452 -10.19 -15.69 30.22
C ALA A 452 -9.74 -15.60 31.68
N LYS A 453 -8.75 -16.42 32.08
CA LYS A 453 -8.16 -16.38 33.43
C LYS A 453 -7.50 -15.03 33.74
N SER A 454 -6.67 -14.51 32.84
CA SER A 454 -6.02 -13.21 33.04
C SER A 454 -6.99 -12.01 33.01
N ALA A 455 -8.12 -12.11 32.29
CA ALA A 455 -9.21 -11.14 32.36
C ALA A 455 -9.90 -11.15 33.73
N GLU A 456 -10.19 -12.35 34.26
CA GLU A 456 -10.75 -12.52 35.60
C GLU A 456 -9.81 -11.98 36.69
N ASP A 457 -8.51 -12.22 36.55
CA ASP A 457 -7.49 -11.68 37.44
C ASP A 457 -7.47 -10.15 37.44
N VAL A 458 -7.40 -9.51 36.27
CA VAL A 458 -7.41 -8.03 36.17
C VAL A 458 -8.64 -7.42 36.78
N ILE A 459 -9.82 -8.01 36.54
CA ILE A 459 -11.09 -7.50 37.08
C ILE A 459 -11.13 -7.64 38.60
N ARG A 460 -10.69 -8.78 39.14
CA ARG A 460 -10.59 -8.99 40.59
C ARG A 460 -9.66 -7.94 41.23
N GLU A 461 -8.45 -7.74 40.68
CA GLU A 461 -7.51 -6.77 41.23
C GLU A 461 -8.02 -5.32 41.11
N PHE A 462 -8.76 -5.00 40.04
CA PHE A 462 -9.38 -3.68 39.82
C PHE A 462 -10.54 -3.42 40.79
N GLU A 463 -11.40 -4.42 41.04
CA GLU A 463 -12.51 -4.32 42.00
C GLU A 463 -11.99 -4.19 43.44
N ILE A 464 -10.95 -4.93 43.83
CA ILE A 464 -10.28 -4.75 45.12
C ILE A 464 -9.68 -3.35 45.23
N LEU A 465 -9.06 -2.82 44.16
CA LEU A 465 -8.52 -1.46 44.14
C LEU A 465 -9.62 -0.39 44.30
N ILE A 466 -10.80 -0.59 43.70
CA ILE A 466 -11.96 0.28 43.89
C ILE A 466 -12.49 0.21 45.32
N LYS A 467 -12.64 -0.99 45.90
CA LYS A 467 -13.04 -1.16 47.31
C LYS A 467 -12.09 -0.45 48.26
N ILE A 468 -10.77 -0.57 48.07
CA ILE A 468 -9.78 0.14 48.89
C ILE A 468 -9.92 1.68 48.79
N VAL A 469 -10.39 2.21 47.65
CA VAL A 469 -10.65 3.65 47.48
C VAL A 469 -11.99 4.10 48.11
N LEU A 470 -12.98 3.21 48.21
CA LEU A 470 -14.31 3.50 48.75
C LEU A 470 -14.42 3.26 50.26
N GLU A 471 -13.86 2.15 50.74
CA GLU A 471 -14.03 1.59 52.09
C GLU A 471 -12.76 1.69 52.95
N GLY A 472 -11.58 1.88 52.32
CA GLY A 472 -10.28 1.91 52.99
C GLY A 472 -9.51 0.57 52.90
N PRO A 473 -8.33 0.45 53.54
CA PRO A 473 -7.51 -0.76 53.48
C PRO A 473 -8.26 -1.99 54.01
N VAL A 474 -8.48 -2.98 53.15
CA VAL A 474 -9.22 -4.20 53.50
C VAL A 474 -8.30 -5.16 54.24
N GLN A 475 -8.76 -5.66 55.39
CA GLN A 475 -8.14 -6.78 56.11
C GLN A 475 -8.93 -8.05 55.81
N SER A 476 -8.33 -8.99 55.08
CA SER A 476 -8.87 -10.33 54.90
C SER A 476 -8.31 -11.26 55.97
N PHE A 477 -9.16 -11.72 56.88
CA PHE A 477 -8.90 -12.96 57.62
C PHE A 477 -9.15 -14.12 56.66
N ASP A 478 -8.16 -14.98 56.50
CA ASP A 478 -8.21 -16.19 55.67
C ASP A 478 -7.99 -17.36 56.64
N GLU A 479 -9.01 -18.20 56.86
CA GLU A 479 -9.00 -19.20 57.94
C GLU A 479 -8.18 -20.47 57.59
N GLU A 480 -7.70 -20.61 56.35
CA GLU A 480 -7.10 -21.85 55.83
C GLU A 480 -5.61 -21.73 55.45
N SER A 481 -4.79 -20.93 56.15
CA SER A 481 -3.34 -20.86 55.88
C SER A 481 -2.47 -20.67 57.12
N ASP A 482 -1.73 -21.73 57.46
CA ASP A 482 -0.96 -21.90 58.72
C ASP A 482 0.38 -21.12 58.78
N VAL A 483 0.44 -19.96 58.13
CA VAL A 483 1.59 -19.03 58.17
C VAL A 483 1.08 -17.61 58.38
N LYS A 484 1.25 -17.10 59.60
CA LYS A 484 0.79 -15.77 60.04
C LYS A 484 1.50 -14.62 59.31
N LEU A 485 1.06 -14.31 58.08
CA LEU A 485 1.36 -13.04 57.40
C LEU A 485 0.05 -12.29 57.17
N GLN A 486 -0.27 -11.37 58.08
CA GLN A 486 -1.43 -10.48 57.99
C GLN A 486 -1.32 -9.60 56.74
N LYS A 487 -1.91 -10.01 55.61
CA LYS A 487 -1.96 -9.23 54.38
C LYS A 487 -2.90 -8.03 54.55
N CYS A 488 -2.35 -6.94 55.09
CA CYS A 488 -2.97 -5.63 54.97
C CYS A 488 -2.79 -5.11 53.53
N TRP A 489 -3.87 -5.01 52.78
CA TRP A 489 -3.84 -4.59 51.38
C TRP A 489 -3.82 -3.05 51.31
N THR A 490 -2.63 -2.45 51.17
CA THR A 490 -2.50 -1.01 50.97
C THR A 490 -2.85 -0.62 49.53
N PHE A 491 -3.32 0.62 49.33
CA PHE A 491 -3.61 1.13 47.98
C PHE A 491 -2.39 1.02 47.04
N ARG A 492 -1.17 1.16 47.58
CA ARG A 492 0.08 1.07 46.81
C ARG A 492 0.41 -0.35 46.37
N SER A 493 0.31 -1.34 47.26
CA SER A 493 0.54 -2.74 46.89
C SER A 493 -0.54 -3.24 45.94
N GLN A 494 -1.80 -2.86 46.15
CA GLN A 494 -2.89 -3.23 45.25
C GLN A 494 -2.77 -2.59 43.87
N LEU A 495 -2.37 -1.31 43.78
CA LEU A 495 -2.13 -0.66 42.49
C LEU A 495 -0.97 -1.32 41.71
N GLN A 496 0.02 -1.89 42.41
CA GLN A 496 1.09 -2.68 41.79
C GLN A 496 0.61 -4.09 41.38
N ALA A 497 -0.23 -4.75 42.18
CA ALA A 497 -0.86 -6.02 41.84
C ALA A 497 -1.75 -5.90 40.58
N PHE A 498 -2.60 -4.86 40.54
CA PHE A 498 -3.39 -4.50 39.37
C PHE A 498 -2.53 -4.26 38.12
N ASP A 499 -1.43 -3.50 38.22
CA ASP A 499 -0.57 -3.26 37.05
C ASP A 499 0.15 -4.54 36.57
N LYS A 500 0.51 -5.45 37.48
CA LYS A 500 1.08 -6.76 37.12
C LYS A 500 0.04 -7.66 36.43
N ALA A 501 -1.18 -7.73 36.96
CA ALA A 501 -2.28 -8.44 36.33
C ALA A 501 -2.57 -7.85 34.94
N TRP A 502 -2.58 -6.52 34.82
CA TRP A 502 -2.78 -5.81 33.55
C TRP A 502 -1.72 -6.15 32.51
N CYS A 503 -0.43 -6.19 32.88
CA CYS A 503 0.63 -6.63 31.97
C CYS A 503 0.41 -8.08 31.49
N SER A 504 -0.03 -8.99 32.37
CA SER A 504 -0.35 -10.38 32.03
C SER A 504 -1.51 -10.45 31.02
N TYR A 505 -2.65 -9.81 31.35
CA TYR A 505 -3.81 -9.73 30.48
C TYR A 505 -3.51 -9.10 29.12
N LEU A 506 -2.77 -7.98 29.08
CA LEU A 506 -2.41 -7.30 27.83
C LEU A 506 -1.55 -8.20 26.92
N ASN A 507 -0.64 -9.00 27.50
CA ASN A 507 0.11 -10.00 26.74
C ASN A 507 -0.83 -11.06 26.13
N CYS A 508 -1.67 -11.70 26.95
CA CYS A 508 -2.64 -12.70 26.47
C CYS A 508 -3.60 -12.11 25.42
N PHE A 509 -4.08 -10.88 25.62
CA PHE A 509 -4.99 -10.18 24.72
C PHE A 509 -4.33 -9.87 23.37
N VAL A 510 -3.07 -9.43 23.35
CA VAL A 510 -2.31 -9.22 22.11
C VAL A 510 -2.05 -10.54 21.38
N VAL A 511 -1.68 -11.60 22.09
CA VAL A 511 -1.44 -12.93 21.49
C VAL A 511 -2.72 -13.47 20.85
N TRP A 512 -3.87 -13.35 21.52
CA TRP A 512 -5.18 -13.68 20.97
C TRP A 512 -5.54 -12.80 19.77
N LYS A 513 -5.41 -11.46 19.88
CA LYS A 513 -5.72 -10.56 18.75
C LYS A 513 -4.84 -10.74 17.52
N VAL A 514 -3.61 -11.21 17.68
CA VAL A 514 -2.76 -11.59 16.53
C VAL A 514 -3.25 -12.90 15.87
N LYS A 515 -3.74 -13.89 16.65
CA LYS A 515 -4.38 -15.10 16.09
C LYS A 515 -5.67 -14.74 15.33
N ASP A 516 -6.54 -13.95 15.96
CA ASP A 516 -7.80 -13.43 15.40
C ASP A 516 -7.58 -12.69 14.07
N ALA A 517 -6.66 -11.73 14.04
CA ALA A 517 -6.30 -11.00 12.81
C ALA A 517 -5.73 -11.92 11.71
N GLN A 518 -4.98 -12.97 12.06
CA GLN A 518 -4.45 -13.94 11.09
C GLN A 518 -5.54 -14.86 10.51
N LEU A 519 -6.57 -15.20 11.29
CA LEU A 519 -7.73 -15.97 10.79
C LEU A 519 -8.54 -15.10 9.82
N LEU A 520 -8.85 -13.86 10.23
CA LEU A 520 -9.55 -12.90 9.36
C LEU A 520 -8.76 -12.58 8.09
N GLU A 521 -7.43 -12.46 8.15
CA GLU A 521 -6.59 -12.33 6.95
C GLU A 521 -6.75 -13.53 6.02
N LYS A 522 -6.66 -14.76 6.53
CA LYS A 522 -6.81 -15.98 5.71
C LYS A 522 -8.16 -16.02 5.01
N ASP A 523 -9.24 -15.60 5.66
CA ASP A 523 -10.58 -15.61 5.08
C ASP A 523 -10.79 -14.49 4.07
N LEU A 524 -10.22 -13.30 4.29
CA LEU A 524 -10.17 -12.23 3.28
C LEU A 524 -9.34 -12.64 2.05
N VAL A 525 -8.23 -13.35 2.24
CA VAL A 525 -7.42 -13.91 1.15
C VAL A 525 -8.19 -15.01 0.41
N ARG A 526 -8.87 -15.91 1.14
CA ARG A 526 -9.72 -16.97 0.55
C ARG A 526 -10.82 -16.37 -0.32
N ALA A 527 -11.52 -15.34 0.17
CA ALA A 527 -12.54 -14.61 -0.58
C ALA A 527 -11.94 -13.93 -1.82
N ALA A 528 -10.77 -13.30 -1.70
CA ALA A 528 -10.08 -12.69 -2.86
C ALA A 528 -9.72 -13.73 -3.93
N CYS A 529 -9.24 -14.91 -3.54
CA CYS A 529 -8.95 -16.02 -4.46
C CYS A 529 -10.21 -16.60 -5.12
N GLN A 530 -11.32 -16.71 -4.38
CA GLN A 530 -12.61 -17.14 -4.95
C GLN A 530 -13.15 -16.13 -5.98
N LEU A 531 -13.07 -14.82 -5.69
CA LEU A 531 -13.43 -13.76 -6.63
C LEU A 531 -12.54 -13.79 -7.89
N GLU A 532 -11.24 -14.05 -7.73
CA GLU A 532 -10.30 -14.19 -8.84
C GLU A 532 -10.64 -15.42 -9.72
N LEU A 533 -10.91 -16.59 -9.12
CA LEU A 533 -11.32 -17.79 -9.84
C LEU A 533 -12.63 -17.58 -10.62
N SER A 534 -13.64 -17.00 -9.95
CA SER A 534 -14.92 -16.66 -10.57
C SER A 534 -14.74 -15.71 -11.75
N MET A 535 -13.92 -14.66 -11.60
CA MET A 535 -13.59 -13.73 -12.69
C MET A 535 -12.86 -14.42 -13.85
N ILE A 536 -11.90 -15.30 -13.60
CA ILE A 536 -11.16 -15.99 -14.67
C ILE A 536 -12.08 -16.96 -15.45
N GLN A 537 -12.96 -17.68 -14.75
CA GLN A 537 -13.97 -18.55 -15.36
C GLN A 537 -14.99 -17.76 -16.19
N THR A 538 -15.62 -16.74 -15.60
CA THR A 538 -16.69 -15.95 -16.24
C THR A 538 -16.17 -15.07 -17.38
N CYS A 539 -15.02 -14.40 -17.20
CA CYS A 539 -14.43 -13.52 -18.22
C CYS A 539 -13.53 -14.26 -19.23
N LYS A 540 -13.39 -15.60 -19.12
CA LYS A 540 -12.58 -16.46 -20.01
C LYS A 540 -11.15 -15.93 -20.24
N LEU A 541 -10.52 -15.43 -19.17
CA LEU A 541 -9.20 -14.80 -19.26
C LEU A 541 -8.13 -15.79 -19.73
N THR A 542 -7.21 -15.32 -20.57
CA THR A 542 -6.04 -16.08 -21.04
C THR A 542 -4.83 -15.80 -20.14
N PRO A 543 -3.80 -16.68 -20.09
CA PRO A 543 -2.61 -16.47 -19.27
C PRO A 543 -1.86 -15.16 -19.56
N GLY A 544 -1.96 -14.64 -20.79
CA GLY A 544 -1.34 -13.37 -21.20
C GLY A 544 -2.13 -12.11 -20.85
N GLY A 545 -3.32 -12.23 -20.24
CA GLY A 545 -4.20 -11.10 -19.93
C GLY A 545 -4.95 -10.52 -21.13
N GLU A 546 -4.80 -11.10 -22.33
CA GLU A 546 -5.56 -10.72 -23.52
C GLU A 546 -6.95 -11.34 -23.49
N SER A 547 -7.97 -10.51 -23.26
CA SER A 547 -9.37 -10.92 -23.36
C SER A 547 -9.87 -10.76 -24.80
N VAL A 548 -10.27 -11.86 -25.44
CA VAL A 548 -11.07 -11.80 -26.66
C VAL A 548 -12.38 -11.06 -26.35
N ALA A 549 -12.81 -10.18 -27.26
CA ALA A 549 -13.90 -9.21 -27.13
C ALA A 549 -14.97 -9.49 -26.04
N LEU A 550 -14.71 -9.02 -24.81
CA LEU A 550 -15.64 -9.15 -23.68
C LEU A 550 -16.95 -8.39 -23.94
N THR A 551 -18.09 -9.01 -23.61
CA THR A 551 -19.41 -8.35 -23.60
C THR A 551 -19.44 -7.24 -22.55
N HIS A 552 -20.47 -6.39 -22.61
CA HIS A 552 -20.64 -5.29 -21.64
C HIS A 552 -20.70 -5.82 -20.20
N ASP A 553 -21.42 -6.90 -19.99
CA ASP A 553 -21.65 -7.49 -18.65
C ASP A 553 -20.37 -8.14 -18.10
N MET A 554 -19.59 -8.84 -18.93
CA MET A 554 -18.27 -9.36 -18.53
C MET A 554 -17.32 -8.22 -18.11
N LYS A 555 -17.37 -7.06 -18.78
CA LYS A 555 -16.61 -5.86 -18.39
C LYS A 555 -17.14 -5.23 -17.09
N ALA A 556 -18.44 -5.29 -16.83
CA ALA A 556 -19.03 -4.82 -15.57
C ALA A 556 -18.61 -5.73 -14.40
N ILE A 557 -18.69 -7.05 -14.56
CA ILE A 557 -18.23 -8.05 -13.58
C ILE A 557 -16.73 -7.87 -13.30
N GLN A 558 -15.90 -7.72 -14.35
CA GLN A 558 -14.47 -7.47 -14.19
C GLN A 558 -14.21 -6.19 -13.36
N LYS A 559 -14.92 -5.09 -13.64
CA LYS A 559 -14.81 -3.86 -12.84
C LYS A 559 -15.17 -4.14 -11.39
N GLN A 560 -16.36 -4.68 -11.11
CA GLN A 560 -16.84 -4.98 -9.76
C GLN A 560 -15.83 -5.82 -8.97
N VAL A 561 -15.34 -6.93 -9.54
CA VAL A 561 -14.33 -7.78 -8.89
C VAL A 561 -13.03 -7.02 -8.61
N THR A 562 -12.56 -6.14 -9.52
CA THR A 562 -11.37 -5.31 -9.23
C THR A 562 -11.57 -4.29 -8.13
N GLU A 563 -12.82 -3.84 -7.88
CA GLU A 563 -13.15 -2.93 -6.79
C GLU A 563 -13.31 -3.68 -5.46
N ASP A 564 -13.99 -4.82 -5.46
CA ASP A 564 -14.11 -5.69 -4.28
C ASP A 564 -12.74 -6.20 -3.84
N GLN A 565 -11.91 -6.66 -4.78
CA GLN A 565 -10.52 -6.99 -4.47
C GLN A 565 -9.75 -5.79 -3.91
N ARG A 566 -9.94 -4.56 -4.44
CA ARG A 566 -9.29 -3.33 -3.92
C ARG A 566 -9.67 -3.09 -2.46
N LEU A 567 -10.94 -3.27 -2.11
CA LEU A 567 -11.44 -3.19 -0.72
C LEU A 567 -10.86 -4.31 0.16
N LEU A 568 -10.73 -5.54 -0.35
CA LEU A 568 -10.04 -6.63 0.36
C LEU A 568 -8.56 -6.31 0.58
N ARG A 569 -7.83 -5.77 -0.42
CA ARG A 569 -6.45 -5.30 -0.25
C ARG A 569 -6.35 -4.20 0.81
N GLU A 570 -7.32 -3.29 0.86
CA GLU A 570 -7.34 -2.26 1.89
C GLU A 570 -7.58 -2.85 3.29
N LYS A 571 -8.52 -3.80 3.46
CA LYS A 571 -8.75 -4.48 4.74
C LYS A 571 -7.52 -5.28 5.19
N VAL A 572 -6.92 -6.09 4.32
CA VAL A 572 -5.72 -6.88 4.62
C VAL A 572 -4.54 -5.97 5.03
N ARG A 573 -4.34 -4.83 4.34
CA ARG A 573 -3.29 -3.86 4.71
C ARG A 573 -3.51 -3.28 6.10
N HIS A 574 -4.75 -3.01 6.50
CA HIS A 574 -5.07 -2.49 7.83
C HIS A 574 -4.92 -3.54 8.95
N LEU A 575 -5.07 -4.83 8.63
CA LEU A 575 -4.95 -5.94 9.60
C LEU A 575 -3.50 -6.41 9.78
N SER A 576 -2.78 -6.64 8.68
CA SER A 576 -1.49 -7.34 8.67
C SER A 576 -0.35 -6.57 8.00
N GLY A 577 -0.59 -5.31 7.62
CA GLY A 577 0.38 -4.47 6.92
C GLY A 577 0.74 -5.00 5.53
N ASP A 578 1.87 -4.54 5.00
CA ASP A 578 2.32 -4.90 3.65
C ASP A 578 2.68 -6.40 3.53
N VAL A 579 3.14 -7.04 4.63
CA VAL A 579 3.42 -8.49 4.68
C VAL A 579 2.15 -9.34 4.43
N GLY A 580 0.98 -8.86 4.87
CA GLY A 580 -0.30 -9.49 4.54
C GLY A 580 -0.68 -9.33 3.06
N ILE A 581 -0.29 -8.21 2.44
CA ILE A 581 -0.50 -7.96 1.01
C ILE A 581 0.37 -8.89 0.16
N GLU A 582 1.64 -9.07 0.51
CA GLU A 582 2.54 -10.00 -0.16
C GLU A 582 2.01 -11.45 -0.12
N ARG A 583 1.47 -11.88 1.03
CA ARG A 583 0.82 -13.21 1.15
C ARG A 583 -0.42 -13.33 0.28
N MET A 584 -1.28 -12.31 0.28
CA MET A 584 -2.47 -12.27 -0.58
C MET A 584 -2.12 -12.28 -2.08
N GLU A 585 -1.12 -11.50 -2.49
CA GLU A 585 -0.67 -11.44 -3.90
C GLU A 585 0.00 -12.73 -4.34
N SER A 586 0.73 -13.39 -3.44
CA SER A 586 1.27 -14.75 -3.66
C SER A 586 0.13 -15.77 -3.81
N ALA A 587 -0.87 -15.76 -2.92
CA ALA A 587 -2.02 -16.66 -2.99
C ALA A 587 -2.88 -16.44 -4.25
N LEU A 588 -3.09 -15.19 -4.68
CA LEU A 588 -3.77 -14.87 -5.94
C LEU A 588 -2.96 -15.37 -7.16
N SER A 589 -1.63 -15.25 -7.13
CA SER A 589 -0.74 -15.71 -8.20
C SER A 589 -0.69 -17.25 -8.28
N GLU A 590 -0.63 -17.91 -7.13
CA GLU A 590 -0.73 -19.36 -7.00
C GLU A 590 -2.09 -19.87 -7.51
N THR A 591 -3.17 -19.18 -7.17
CA THR A 591 -4.54 -19.49 -7.62
C THR A 591 -4.67 -19.38 -9.15
N ARG A 592 -4.13 -18.30 -9.75
CA ARG A 592 -4.04 -18.16 -11.22
C ARG A 592 -3.24 -19.31 -11.84
N SER A 593 -2.07 -19.60 -11.29
CA SER A 593 -1.17 -20.66 -11.79
C SER A 593 -1.86 -22.03 -11.78
N LYS A 594 -2.43 -22.42 -10.62
CA LYS A 594 -3.18 -23.68 -10.45
C LYS A 594 -4.37 -23.79 -11.43
N TYR A 595 -5.12 -22.70 -11.63
CA TYR A 595 -6.23 -22.71 -12.57
C TYR A 595 -5.78 -22.95 -14.02
N PHE A 596 -4.74 -22.24 -14.48
CA PHE A 596 -4.23 -22.42 -15.84
C PHE A 596 -3.57 -23.78 -16.04
N GLN A 597 -2.83 -24.27 -15.04
CA GLN A 597 -2.24 -25.61 -15.04
C GLN A 597 -3.30 -26.71 -15.10
N ALA A 598 -4.39 -26.60 -14.31
CA ALA A 598 -5.52 -27.55 -14.38
C ALA A 598 -6.19 -27.54 -15.77
N LYS A 599 -6.38 -26.35 -16.35
CA LYS A 599 -6.95 -26.17 -17.68
C LYS A 599 -6.06 -26.75 -18.80
N GLU A 600 -4.74 -26.69 -18.65
CA GLU A 600 -3.77 -27.28 -19.58
C GLU A 600 -3.69 -28.81 -19.44
N ASN A 601 -3.75 -29.32 -18.20
CA ASN A 601 -3.74 -30.75 -17.90
C ASN A 601 -5.07 -31.48 -18.20
N GLY A 602 -6.10 -30.77 -18.66
CA GLY A 602 -7.39 -31.35 -19.05
C GLY A 602 -8.21 -31.94 -17.89
N SER A 603 -7.89 -31.63 -16.63
CA SER A 603 -8.67 -32.12 -15.49
C SER A 603 -10.01 -31.37 -15.37
N PRO A 604 -11.09 -32.04 -14.95
CA PRO A 604 -12.37 -31.37 -14.75
C PRO A 604 -12.26 -30.37 -13.60
N ILE A 605 -12.31 -29.08 -13.93
CA ILE A 605 -12.41 -28.01 -12.95
C ILE A 605 -13.83 -28.05 -12.40
N GLU A 606 -14.00 -28.55 -11.17
CA GLU A 606 -15.31 -28.59 -10.51
C GLU A 606 -15.94 -27.19 -10.47
N SER A 607 -17.26 -27.16 -10.73
CA SER A 607 -18.02 -25.91 -10.76
C SER A 607 -18.18 -25.37 -9.33
N PRO A 608 -17.80 -24.11 -9.04
CA PRO A 608 -17.64 -23.62 -7.66
C PRO A 608 -18.95 -23.29 -6.93
N ILE A 609 -20.09 -23.87 -7.33
CA ILE A 609 -21.43 -23.49 -6.87
C ILE A 609 -21.98 -24.45 -5.80
N THR A 610 -21.48 -25.69 -5.70
CA THR A 610 -22.04 -26.74 -4.83
C THR A 610 -21.17 -27.11 -3.61
N GLN A 611 -20.60 -26.12 -2.91
CA GLN A 611 -20.09 -26.29 -1.54
C GLN A 611 -20.42 -25.09 -0.63
N PHE A 612 -21.71 -24.73 -0.57
CA PHE A 612 -22.26 -23.97 0.54
C PHE A 612 -23.22 -24.87 1.31
N ILE A 613 -23.12 -24.84 2.65
CA ILE A 613 -23.88 -25.67 3.63
C ILE A 613 -23.42 -27.13 3.73
N SER A 614 -22.38 -27.37 4.54
CA SER A 614 -22.30 -28.56 5.41
C SER A 614 -21.31 -28.32 6.55
N PRO A 615 -21.76 -28.28 7.83
CA PRO A 615 -20.87 -28.37 8.98
C PRO A 615 -20.60 -29.85 9.32
N SER A 616 -19.34 -30.22 9.58
CA SER A 616 -18.99 -31.58 10.02
C SER A 616 -17.97 -31.58 11.17
N PRO A 617 -18.04 -32.56 12.10
CA PRO A 617 -17.55 -32.41 13.48
C PRO A 617 -16.12 -32.95 13.70
N PRO A 618 -15.55 -32.85 14.92
CA PRO A 618 -14.16 -33.22 15.20
C PRO A 618 -13.99 -34.70 15.62
N SER A 619 -12.96 -35.36 15.07
CA SER A 619 -12.36 -36.64 15.54
C SER A 619 -10.90 -36.67 15.03
N SER A 620 -9.88 -36.55 15.87
CA SER A 620 -9.27 -37.54 16.79
C SER A 620 -8.08 -38.30 16.16
N SER A 621 -7.01 -38.37 16.94
CA SER A 621 -5.72 -39.07 16.76
C SER A 621 -5.69 -40.36 15.92
N GLY A 622 -4.63 -40.52 15.12
CA GLY A 622 -4.19 -41.81 14.57
C GLY A 622 -2.85 -41.71 13.82
N SER A 623 -1.77 -42.22 14.41
CA SER A 623 -0.44 -42.29 13.77
C SER A 623 -0.40 -43.37 12.69
N PRO A 624 0.23 -43.16 11.52
CA PRO A 624 0.44 -44.22 10.54
C PRO A 624 1.77 -44.96 10.80
N SER A 625 1.71 -46.29 10.90
CA SER A 625 2.88 -47.17 10.91
C SER A 625 3.34 -47.50 9.48
N TYR A 626 4.65 -47.47 9.23
CA TYR A 626 5.27 -47.91 7.99
C TYR A 626 5.26 -49.45 7.83
N VAL A 627 4.96 -49.96 6.62
CA VAL A 627 5.55 -51.22 6.11
C VAL A 627 5.88 -51.10 4.61
N ALA A 628 7.15 -51.36 4.32
CA ALA A 628 7.85 -51.77 3.09
C ALA A 628 7.14 -51.84 1.70
N SER A 629 7.86 -51.40 0.65
CA SER A 629 8.68 -52.33 -0.16
C SER A 629 9.82 -51.65 -0.93
N SER A 630 10.93 -52.39 -1.10
CA SER A 630 12.13 -52.09 -1.92
C SER A 630 11.81 -52.29 -3.44
N ASP A 631 12.67 -52.01 -4.44
CA ASP A 631 14.15 -52.16 -4.46
C ASP A 631 14.86 -51.50 -5.68
N LYS A 632 16.16 -51.14 -5.52
CA LYS A 632 17.27 -51.07 -6.54
C LYS A 632 17.21 -50.06 -7.74
N VAL A 633 18.31 -49.58 -8.36
CA VAL A 633 19.73 -49.25 -7.99
C VAL A 633 20.41 -48.58 -9.22
N SER A 634 21.28 -47.55 -9.05
CA SER A 634 22.56 -47.29 -9.81
C SER A 634 23.04 -45.81 -9.90
N VAL A 635 23.97 -45.43 -8.99
CA VAL A 635 25.35 -44.92 -9.21
C VAL A 635 25.71 -43.85 -10.29
N VAL A 636 26.38 -42.76 -9.81
CA VAL A 636 27.27 -41.76 -10.49
C VAL A 636 26.63 -40.75 -11.48
N GLY A 637 26.89 -39.43 -11.40
CA GLY A 637 27.64 -38.62 -10.42
C GLY A 637 27.87 -37.17 -10.92
N GLY A 638 28.30 -36.23 -10.05
CA GLY A 638 28.86 -34.93 -10.48
C GLY A 638 28.20 -33.61 -10.00
N SER A 639 28.36 -33.29 -8.70
CA SER A 639 28.64 -31.97 -8.08
C SER A 639 28.00 -30.63 -8.52
N VAL A 640 27.74 -29.77 -7.51
CA VAL A 640 27.42 -28.30 -7.53
C VAL A 640 26.00 -27.97 -8.08
N GLU A 641 25.06 -27.41 -7.32
CA GLU A 641 25.13 -26.22 -6.46
C GLU A 641 24.07 -26.22 -5.31
N GLN A 642 24.15 -25.26 -4.37
CA GLN A 642 23.54 -25.35 -3.03
C GLN A 642 22.23 -24.56 -2.87
N PRO A 643 21.20 -25.06 -2.13
CA PRO A 643 20.00 -24.29 -1.80
C PRO A 643 20.17 -23.48 -0.50
N SER A 644 19.81 -22.18 -0.52
CA SER A 644 19.83 -21.31 0.67
C SER A 644 18.48 -21.28 1.39
N HIS A 645 18.31 -22.20 2.33
CA HIS A 645 17.20 -22.20 3.30
C HIS A 645 17.43 -21.14 4.39
N VAL A 646 16.61 -20.08 4.43
CA VAL A 646 16.63 -19.09 5.52
C VAL A 646 15.21 -18.66 5.93
N VAL A 647 14.58 -19.36 6.89
CA VAL A 647 13.85 -18.75 8.03
C VAL A 647 13.81 -19.76 9.21
N ARG A 648 14.06 -19.26 10.43
CA ARG A 648 13.62 -19.72 11.77
C ARG A 648 14.73 -20.12 12.75
N THR A 649 15.14 -19.15 13.57
CA THR A 649 15.61 -19.36 14.97
C THR A 649 15.56 -18.02 15.73
N LEU A 650 14.40 -17.66 16.29
CA LEU A 650 14.28 -16.56 17.28
C LEU A 650 13.26 -16.89 18.37
N PHE A 651 13.36 -18.10 18.93
CA PHE A 651 12.91 -18.42 20.28
C PHE A 651 13.88 -19.45 20.86
N LYS A 652 14.68 -19.04 21.85
CA LYS A 652 15.29 -19.96 22.80
C LYS A 652 15.39 -19.28 24.15
N GLU A 653 14.88 -19.97 25.15
CA GLU A 653 14.72 -19.55 26.53
C GLU A 653 15.23 -20.74 27.34
N ASP A 654 16.32 -20.58 28.08
CA ASP A 654 16.93 -21.62 28.91
C ASP A 654 17.27 -21.00 30.28
N HIS A 655 16.85 -21.65 31.36
CA HIS A 655 17.15 -21.26 32.74
C HIS A 655 18.35 -22.04 33.31
N ALA A 656 19.27 -21.34 33.98
CA ALA A 656 20.19 -21.84 35.04
C ALA A 656 21.20 -22.98 34.65
N SER A 657 22.42 -23.11 35.18
CA SER A 657 23.10 -22.50 36.34
C SER A 657 24.65 -22.67 36.23
N SER A 658 25.39 -22.15 37.22
CA SER A 658 26.74 -22.59 37.69
C SER A 658 28.01 -21.79 37.32
N THR A 659 28.45 -20.99 38.30
CA THR A 659 29.76 -21.08 39.01
C THR A 659 31.12 -20.72 38.33
N ARG A 660 31.89 -19.86 39.03
CA ARG A 660 33.29 -19.37 38.80
C ARG A 660 33.47 -18.49 37.54
N GLY A 661 34.30 -17.44 37.54
CA GLY A 661 35.16 -16.84 38.59
C GLY A 661 36.21 -15.92 37.94
N PHE A 662 36.81 -15.01 38.72
CA PHE A 662 37.90 -14.07 38.35
C PHE A 662 37.58 -12.81 37.51
N ASP A 663 37.41 -11.71 38.24
CA ASP A 663 38.32 -10.56 38.30
C ASP A 663 38.58 -9.61 37.11
N PHE A 664 38.13 -8.37 37.35
CA PHE A 664 38.80 -7.08 37.12
C PHE A 664 39.64 -6.82 35.86
N SER A 665 39.16 -5.84 35.08
CA SER A 665 40.02 -4.72 34.66
C SER A 665 39.22 -3.42 34.64
N SER A 666 39.75 -2.38 35.29
CA SER A 666 39.13 -1.05 35.38
C SER A 666 39.68 -0.12 34.32
N HIS A 667 38.80 0.61 33.61
CA HIS A 667 39.16 1.94 33.09
C HIS A 667 38.05 2.96 33.36
N ARG A 668 38.33 3.85 34.32
CA ARG A 668 37.59 5.10 34.53
C ARG A 668 37.96 6.12 33.44
N SER A 669 36.98 6.82 32.89
CA SER A 669 37.07 8.29 32.69
C SER A 669 35.70 8.90 32.35
N SER A 670 35.16 9.60 33.35
CA SER A 670 34.58 10.95 33.25
C SER A 670 33.72 11.32 32.04
N LEU A 671 32.41 11.45 32.29
CA LEU A 671 31.57 12.45 31.62
C LEU A 671 30.73 13.19 32.66
N ASP A 672 31.33 14.25 33.19
CA ASP A 672 30.69 15.19 34.11
C ASP A 672 29.60 15.97 33.34
N ARG A 673 28.32 15.69 33.64
CA ARG A 673 27.18 16.28 32.94
C ARG A 673 26.47 17.28 33.83
N GLN A 674 26.79 18.56 33.60
CA GLN A 674 26.24 19.71 34.30
C GLN A 674 24.72 19.64 34.52
N LEU A 675 24.34 19.89 35.77
CA LEU A 675 22.99 20.26 36.19
C LEU A 675 22.44 21.38 35.29
N GLY A 676 21.36 21.06 34.58
CA GLY A 676 20.48 22.03 33.93
C GLY A 676 19.05 21.67 34.25
N SER A 677 18.56 22.11 35.42
CA SER A 677 17.17 21.90 35.84
C SER A 677 16.22 22.59 34.86
N SER A 678 15.66 21.79 33.95
CA SER A 678 14.52 22.21 33.13
C SER A 678 13.28 21.99 33.98
N ASP A 679 12.61 23.09 34.29
CA ASP A 679 11.47 23.18 35.21
C ASP A 679 10.19 22.68 34.51
N GLU A 680 10.11 21.35 34.28
CA GLU A 680 8.90 20.67 33.82
C GLU A 680 8.57 19.45 34.69
N ASN A 681 7.42 19.50 35.35
CA ASN A 681 6.78 18.44 36.14
C ASN A 681 7.37 18.17 37.54
N LEU A 682 7.42 19.21 38.38
CA LEU A 682 7.25 18.98 39.82
C LEU A 682 5.84 18.42 40.08
N ILE A 683 5.78 17.13 40.37
CA ILE A 683 4.61 16.43 40.90
C ILE A 683 4.18 17.15 42.20
N PRO A 684 2.88 17.39 42.43
CA PRO A 684 2.45 18.04 43.67
C PRO A 684 2.65 17.11 44.88
N GLU A 685 3.71 17.37 45.64
CA GLU A 685 4.06 16.71 46.92
C GLU A 685 2.86 16.68 47.90
N ASN A 686 1.94 17.64 47.81
CA ASN A 686 0.73 17.68 48.62
C ASN A 686 -0.29 16.58 48.25
N GLU A 687 -0.41 16.19 46.96
CA GLU A 687 -1.23 15.02 46.60
C GLU A 687 -0.54 13.72 46.99
N LEU A 688 0.78 13.72 47.20
CA LEU A 688 1.54 12.58 47.70
C LEU A 688 1.28 12.36 49.20
N ILE A 689 1.60 13.36 50.02
CA ILE A 689 1.48 13.30 51.49
C ILE A 689 0.05 12.95 51.91
N VAL A 690 -0.97 13.56 51.30
CA VAL A 690 -2.38 13.28 51.63
C VAL A 690 -2.79 11.84 51.28
N ASN A 691 -2.22 11.23 50.23
CA ASN A 691 -2.52 9.83 49.90
C ASN A 691 -1.77 8.83 50.79
N GLU A 692 -0.55 9.17 51.19
CA GLU A 692 0.23 8.40 52.15
C GLU A 692 -0.50 8.37 53.50
N PHE A 693 -0.88 9.54 54.03
CA PHE A 693 -1.63 9.64 55.29
C PHE A 693 -3.04 9.01 55.28
N LEU A 694 -3.77 9.03 54.15
CA LEU A 694 -5.14 8.49 54.08
C LEU A 694 -5.21 6.99 53.77
N HIS A 695 -4.17 6.39 53.18
CA HIS A 695 -4.21 4.99 52.72
C HIS A 695 -3.07 4.11 53.25
N GLU A 696 -2.05 4.67 53.90
CA GLU A 696 -1.03 3.93 54.66
C GLU A 696 -1.28 4.12 56.17
N GLN A 697 -2.39 3.56 56.69
CA GLN A 697 -2.46 3.31 58.13
C GLN A 697 -1.42 2.24 58.49
N ARG A 698 -0.37 2.69 59.18
CA ARG A 698 0.78 1.87 59.60
C ARG A 698 0.34 0.71 60.49
N PRO A 699 0.74 -0.51 60.15
CA PRO A 699 1.54 -1.32 61.06
C PRO A 699 3.00 -1.35 60.59
N THR A 700 3.94 -1.49 61.54
CA THR A 700 5.40 -1.56 61.29
C THR A 700 6.05 -0.33 60.65
N PHE A 701 6.14 0.75 61.42
CA PHE A 701 7.20 1.76 61.28
C PHE A 701 8.08 1.79 62.54
N ASN A 702 8.50 0.59 62.98
CA ASN A 702 9.53 0.38 63.99
C ASN A 702 10.74 -0.28 63.32
N ASP A 703 11.46 0.48 62.48
CA ASP A 703 12.92 0.40 62.50
C ASP A 703 13.56 1.63 61.86
N SER A 704 14.68 2.06 62.44
CA SER A 704 15.43 3.31 62.17
C SER A 704 14.72 4.65 62.49
N LEU A 705 15.51 5.57 63.07
CA LEU A 705 15.18 6.93 63.53
C LEU A 705 14.34 7.02 64.82
N SER A 706 15.07 6.95 65.94
CA SER A 706 14.61 7.35 67.27
C SER A 706 14.23 8.85 67.33
N ALA A 707 12.94 9.14 67.30
CA ALA A 707 12.35 10.34 67.91
C ALA A 707 11.36 9.85 68.98
N THR A 708 11.35 10.48 70.15
CA THR A 708 10.56 9.95 71.27
C THR A 708 9.06 10.21 71.07
N ASP A 709 8.20 9.38 71.68
CA ASP A 709 6.74 9.55 71.61
C ASP A 709 6.29 10.92 72.20
N GLU A 710 7.07 11.45 73.14
CA GLU A 710 6.97 12.83 73.64
C GLU A 710 7.19 13.86 72.53
N ASP A 711 8.22 13.73 71.69
CA ASP A 711 8.48 14.68 70.60
C ASP A 711 7.30 14.74 69.62
N GLN A 712 6.68 13.60 69.30
CA GLN A 712 5.50 13.58 68.42
C GLN A 712 4.26 14.20 69.08
N LYS A 713 4.00 13.92 70.37
CA LYS A 713 2.93 14.60 71.13
C LYS A 713 3.17 16.10 71.21
N ASN A 714 4.40 16.52 71.52
CA ASN A 714 4.77 17.91 71.67
C ASN A 714 4.70 18.66 70.32
N ILE A 715 5.12 18.03 69.21
CA ILE A 715 4.88 18.57 67.85
C ILE A 715 3.38 18.68 67.56
N LYS A 716 2.56 17.67 67.90
CA LYS A 716 1.10 17.70 67.68
C LYS A 716 0.40 18.79 68.51
N VAL A 717 0.82 18.99 69.76
CA VAL A 717 0.36 20.07 70.64
C VAL A 717 0.78 21.43 70.08
N ASN A 718 2.04 21.59 69.65
CA ASN A 718 2.52 22.83 69.05
C ASN A 718 1.84 23.15 67.71
N ILE A 719 1.54 22.15 66.88
CA ILE A 719 0.74 22.34 65.65
C ILE A 719 -0.69 22.75 65.99
N LYS A 720 -1.34 22.09 66.97
CA LYS A 720 -2.69 22.46 67.42
C LYS A 720 -2.70 23.92 67.92
N ALA A 721 -1.79 24.26 68.82
CA ALA A 721 -1.67 25.61 69.38
C ALA A 721 -1.36 26.67 68.30
N ALA A 722 -0.52 26.34 67.31
CA ALA A 722 -0.23 27.24 66.20
C ALA A 722 -1.42 27.42 65.24
N MET A 723 -2.21 26.37 64.99
CA MET A 723 -3.43 26.44 64.17
C MET A 723 -4.55 27.20 64.89
N GLU A 724 -4.74 26.95 66.18
CA GLU A 724 -5.70 27.64 67.04
C GLU A 724 -5.34 29.13 67.17
N LYS A 725 -4.05 29.43 67.40
CA LYS A 725 -3.57 30.82 67.38
C LYS A 725 -3.77 31.48 66.02
N ALA A 726 -3.42 30.83 64.91
CA ALA A 726 -3.61 31.40 63.57
C ALA A 726 -5.10 31.59 63.21
N PHE A 727 -5.99 30.77 63.77
CA PHE A 727 -7.44 30.96 63.65
C PHE A 727 -7.89 32.23 64.36
N TRP A 728 -7.55 32.39 65.65
CA TRP A 728 -7.92 33.57 66.44
C TRP A 728 -7.23 34.85 65.98
N ASP A 729 -5.94 34.80 65.61
CA ASP A 729 -5.23 35.92 64.98
C ASP A 729 -5.95 36.35 63.70
N GLY A 730 -6.41 35.39 62.89
CA GLY A 730 -7.16 35.65 61.65
C GLY A 730 -8.60 36.14 61.83
N VAL A 731 -9.21 35.99 63.02
CA VAL A 731 -10.50 36.61 63.38
C VAL A 731 -10.27 38.01 63.97
N MET A 732 -9.22 38.19 64.79
CA MET A 732 -8.84 39.51 65.28
C MET A 732 -8.31 40.43 64.18
N GLU A 733 -7.68 39.90 63.13
CA GLU A 733 -7.16 40.70 62.01
C GLU A 733 -8.27 41.12 61.02
N SER A 734 -9.39 40.38 60.91
CA SER A 734 -10.58 40.86 60.18
C SER A 734 -11.32 41.98 60.92
N MET A 735 -11.29 41.98 62.26
CA MET A 735 -11.85 43.06 63.09
C MET A 735 -10.97 44.31 63.20
N LYS A 736 -9.72 44.27 62.72
CA LYS A 736 -8.73 45.38 62.79
C LYS A 736 -8.47 46.08 61.46
N GLN A 737 -9.20 45.72 60.41
CA GLN A 737 -9.14 46.40 59.11
C GLN A 737 -9.98 47.68 59.15
N ASP A 738 -9.65 48.65 58.29
CA ASP A 738 -10.34 49.95 58.21
C ASP A 738 -11.84 49.82 57.87
N ASP A 739 -12.24 48.69 57.29
CA ASP A 739 -13.62 48.22 57.13
C ASP A 739 -13.71 46.81 57.75
N PRO A 740 -14.20 46.66 59.00
CA PRO A 740 -14.13 45.41 59.74
C PRO A 740 -15.23 44.41 59.32
N ASP A 741 -14.79 43.24 58.85
CA ASP A 741 -15.68 42.13 58.47
C ASP A 741 -16.14 41.34 59.71
N TYR A 742 -17.38 41.59 60.13
CA TYR A 742 -18.05 40.92 61.25
C TYR A 742 -18.80 39.64 60.85
N ASP A 743 -19.01 39.34 59.57
CA ASP A 743 -19.77 38.16 59.12
C ASP A 743 -19.14 36.88 59.66
N ARG A 744 -17.81 36.86 59.75
CA ARG A 744 -17.05 35.73 60.31
C ARG A 744 -17.26 35.53 61.82
N VAL A 745 -17.57 36.59 62.56
CA VAL A 745 -17.90 36.52 64.01
C VAL A 745 -19.36 36.06 64.18
N VAL A 746 -20.28 36.57 63.37
CA VAL A 746 -21.68 36.12 63.32
C VAL A 746 -21.76 34.62 62.95
N GLN A 747 -20.95 34.18 61.99
CA GLN A 747 -20.88 32.77 61.61
C GLN A 747 -20.27 31.88 62.71
N LEU A 748 -19.26 32.37 63.44
CA LEU A 748 -18.73 31.64 64.61
C LEU A 748 -19.80 31.47 65.70
N MET A 749 -20.57 32.54 66.00
CA MET A 749 -21.67 32.46 66.97
C MET A 749 -22.80 31.55 66.51
N ARG A 750 -23.05 31.46 65.20
CA ARG A 750 -23.96 30.46 64.62
C ARG A 750 -23.47 29.04 64.86
N GLU A 751 -22.20 28.76 64.54
CA GLU A 751 -21.59 27.44 64.76
C GLU A 751 -21.62 27.05 66.25
N VAL A 752 -21.31 27.98 67.17
CA VAL A 752 -21.40 27.75 68.63
C VAL A 752 -22.84 27.48 69.08
N ARG A 753 -23.81 28.28 68.64
CA ARG A 753 -25.23 28.09 68.96
C ARG A 753 -25.74 26.74 68.47
N ASP A 754 -25.43 26.39 67.23
CA ASP A 754 -25.92 25.19 66.57
C ASP A 754 -25.30 23.92 67.22
N GLU A 755 -24.00 23.94 67.57
CA GLU A 755 -23.33 22.85 68.30
C GLU A 755 -23.86 22.70 69.74
N ILE A 756 -24.10 23.81 70.46
CA ILE A 756 -24.77 23.78 71.78
C ILE A 756 -26.20 23.23 71.63
N CYS A 757 -26.92 23.57 70.56
CA CYS A 757 -28.23 22.99 70.25
C CYS A 757 -28.17 21.50 69.88
N GLU A 758 -27.08 20.97 69.34
CA GLU A 758 -26.91 19.52 69.17
C GLU A 758 -26.70 18.80 70.50
N MET A 759 -25.86 19.37 71.39
CA MET A 759 -25.56 18.78 72.71
C MET A 759 -26.66 18.98 73.77
N ALA A 760 -27.52 19.99 73.62
CA ALA A 760 -28.56 20.31 74.60
C ALA A 760 -29.81 19.39 74.50
N PRO A 761 -30.51 19.13 75.61
CA PRO A 761 -31.79 18.43 75.60
C PRO A 761 -32.88 19.26 74.89
N GLN A 762 -33.87 18.58 74.31
CA GLN A 762 -34.85 19.15 73.38
C GLN A 762 -35.63 20.37 73.92
N ASN A 763 -35.87 20.42 75.23
CA ASN A 763 -36.57 21.50 75.92
C ASN A 763 -35.77 22.81 76.01
N TRP A 764 -34.44 22.76 75.93
CA TRP A 764 -33.59 23.95 76.00
C TRP A 764 -33.25 24.54 74.62
N LYS A 765 -33.47 23.79 73.53
CA LYS A 765 -33.06 24.22 72.18
C LYS A 765 -33.71 25.55 71.77
N GLN A 766 -35.00 25.74 72.09
CA GLN A 766 -35.68 27.00 71.79
C GLN A 766 -35.13 28.15 72.66
N GLU A 767 -34.93 27.92 73.97
CA GLU A 767 -34.33 28.92 74.88
C GLU A 767 -32.91 29.32 74.44
N ILE A 768 -32.10 28.39 73.92
CA ILE A 768 -30.76 28.65 73.37
C ILE A 768 -30.81 29.44 72.06
N ILE A 769 -31.78 29.14 71.19
CA ILE A 769 -32.00 29.90 69.94
C ILE A 769 -32.45 31.32 70.24
N ASP A 770 -33.37 31.50 71.17
CA ASP A 770 -33.92 32.80 71.57
C ASP A 770 -32.87 33.63 72.36
N ALA A 771 -32.00 32.99 73.15
CA ALA A 771 -30.92 33.65 73.87
C ALA A 771 -29.70 34.01 72.98
N ILE A 772 -29.48 33.27 71.88
CA ILE A 772 -28.43 33.55 70.89
C ILE A 772 -29.09 33.90 69.55
N ASP A 773 -29.89 34.97 69.58
CA ASP A 773 -30.51 35.55 68.39
C ASP A 773 -29.44 36.15 67.46
N LEU A 774 -29.25 35.50 66.31
CA LEU A 774 -28.26 35.88 65.31
C LEU A 774 -28.69 37.09 64.45
N ASP A 775 -29.99 37.36 64.37
CA ASP A 775 -30.53 38.49 63.62
C ASP A 775 -30.37 39.79 64.44
N ILE A 776 -30.54 39.71 65.77
CA ILE A 776 -30.13 40.78 66.69
C ILE A 776 -28.60 40.92 66.70
N PHE A 777 -27.86 39.82 66.85
CA PHE A 777 -26.39 39.86 66.96
C PHE A 777 -25.72 40.47 65.72
N SER A 778 -26.18 40.12 64.51
CA SER A 778 -25.67 40.68 63.25
C SER A 778 -25.97 42.18 63.06
N GLN A 779 -27.07 42.69 63.62
CA GLN A 779 -27.38 44.12 63.61
C GLN A 779 -26.61 44.90 64.69
N VAL A 780 -26.44 44.32 65.88
CA VAL A 780 -25.84 45.00 67.03
C VAL A 780 -24.32 45.12 66.91
N VAL A 781 -23.61 44.07 66.47
CA VAL A 781 -22.13 44.04 66.44
C VAL A 781 -21.50 45.20 65.64
N PRO A 782 -21.95 45.52 64.41
CA PRO A 782 -21.42 46.69 63.69
C PRO A 782 -21.74 48.02 64.39
N SER A 783 -22.92 48.15 64.99
CA SER A 783 -23.37 49.38 65.65
C SER A 783 -22.61 49.68 66.95
N LEU A 784 -22.28 48.64 67.74
CA LEU A 784 -21.51 48.80 68.99
C LEU A 784 -20.07 49.20 68.71
N ALA A 785 -19.46 48.64 67.66
CA ALA A 785 -18.11 49.00 67.25
C ALA A 785 -18.01 50.44 66.73
N ALA A 786 -19.03 50.92 66.00
CA ALA A 786 -19.11 52.31 65.58
C ALA A 786 -19.22 53.28 66.76
N ALA A 787 -19.97 52.93 67.81
CA ALA A 787 -20.08 53.74 69.03
C ALA A 787 -18.76 53.80 69.83
N SER A 788 -18.00 52.69 69.87
CA SER A 788 -16.71 52.62 70.59
C SER A 788 -15.58 53.46 69.97
N ASN A 789 -15.75 53.99 68.75
CA ASN A 789 -14.76 54.86 68.10
C ASN A 789 -15.02 56.37 68.35
N TYR A 790 -16.04 56.72 69.15
CA TYR A 790 -16.41 58.09 69.51
C TYR A 790 -16.41 58.34 71.04
N SER A 791 -15.62 57.56 71.79
CA SER A 791 -15.28 57.78 73.21
C SER A 791 -13.80 57.52 73.44
#